data_AF-A0A1W6YUC7-F1
#
_entry.id   AF-A0A1W6YUC7-F1
#
_cell.length_a   1.000
_cell.length_b   1.000
_cell.length_c   1.000
_cell.angle_alpha   90.00
_cell.angle_beta   90.00
_cell.angle_gamma   90.00
#
_symmetry.space_group_name_H-M   'P 1'
#
loop_
_entity.id
_entity.type
_entity.pdbx_description
1 polymer ?
#
loop_
_entity_poly.entity_id
_entity_poly.type
_entity_poly.pdbx_seq_one_letter_code
_entity_poly.pdbx_strand_id
1 'polypeptide(L)'
;MPVHLGIAILSVLILAIDIVTPLGVAIWVFYMLPVVLSVFQRNRYVPLMVALLELVFIIAGTFLPLGGNIPTQNLINRSFGLVTMFTAALLCMQVISARLNAQRLMWLQQAENALAQDLLGEQSVQDIGQNALRALARVTNAQVGAMYRLHRGALSWVGGYARDQAETPDAMPGRGMALEVANQGTPLVVRDLPPDYTRVSSGTGEAAPRVLVLAPITADGRAQGVVELGFLQDGGDFERELELLRTGGEVIGVALRSALYREHLKELLEETQRQSEELQTQQEELRVSNEELEEQGRALRESQTRLEEQQTDLMQSNARLEEHTQRLEQQKRELQRARATLETNARELSRASRYKSEFLANMSHELRTPLNSSLILSQMLADPKSANMAPGEIQRYARTIHASNADLLTLINDILDLSKIEAGHVDMAPETVSAAGVLEPLRQMFEPIAAGKQLDFRIDIHDSAPATYVTDAAKLQQVLKNLLANAFKFTERGEVVLTVGGAADGRVAFAVSDTGIGIPPQQQEVIFEAFRQADGTTSRKYGGTGLGLSISRELTRLLGGELRVESEAGKGSTFTAEITADLAAHLAATEQQAATTADAASPHSEAEAGADPALPAAAGARPGAASSADGAGMRAAFARFDRHQRAEAGEVAPRAAAGPAGAGERTLGPAPNIGVFRPARGDIEERRHERMVMVIEDDERFADILYELAHELGFDCVLVSHGAEAMRLARELRPSGILLDVGLPDQSGLSVLDQLKQDPSTRHIPIHVVSVADHIQTALELGAVGYALKPVAREELVEAFKRVEEKLQRRASRLLVVEDDPDLRASISLLLQADDIEITTAGTVAEALEHLAARTFDCMVMDLMLPDASGYDLLEQMGAGRKYAFPPVIVYTGRALTRDEEQRLRRYSRSIIIKGAKSPERLVDEVTLFLHRVEATLPPDQQKLLMQARQRDMVFEGRRVLLVEDDVRNIFALSSVLEPLGAKLLVARNGREALDALAKDAHVDIVLMDLMMPEMDGLTATREIRKRPELRDLPIIALTAKAMTDDRRNCLEAGANDYISKPIDVDKLISLCRVWMPK
;
A
#
# COMPACT_ATOMS: atom_id res chain seq x y z
N MET A 1 83.84 40.04 42.97
CA MET A 1 85.21 40.61 42.99
C MET A 1 85.63 41.16 44.35
N PRO A 2 84.92 42.10 45.02
CA PRO A 2 85.45 42.76 46.22
C PRO A 2 85.64 41.80 47.42
N VAL A 3 84.77 40.80 47.58
CA VAL A 3 84.84 39.84 48.70
C VAL A 3 85.96 38.82 48.53
N HIS A 4 86.24 38.34 47.31
CA HIS A 4 87.36 37.40 47.07
C HIS A 4 88.71 38.06 47.32
N LEU A 5 88.87 39.31 46.86
CA LEU A 5 90.07 40.10 47.11
C LEU A 5 90.22 40.41 48.62
N GLY A 6 89.12 40.75 49.30
CA GLY A 6 89.12 40.96 50.74
C GLY A 6 89.52 39.72 51.55
N ILE A 7 89.01 38.54 51.18
CA ILE A 7 89.40 37.25 51.78
C ILE A 7 90.90 37.03 51.56
N ALA A 8 91.40 37.15 50.33
CA ALA A 8 92.82 36.92 50.02
C ALA A 8 93.77 37.89 50.74
N ILE A 9 93.45 39.20 50.80
CA ILE A 9 94.24 40.20 51.52
C ILE A 9 94.26 39.88 53.01
N LEU A 10 93.12 39.50 53.58
CA LEU A 10 93.00 39.14 54.99
C LEU A 10 93.83 37.88 55.30
N SER A 11 93.78 36.84 54.46
CA SER A 11 94.60 35.63 54.62
C SER A 11 96.10 35.95 54.64
N VAL A 12 96.57 36.81 53.72
CA VAL A 12 97.98 37.24 53.66
C VAL A 12 98.37 38.11 54.87
N LEU A 13 97.49 39.00 55.31
CA LEU A 13 97.71 39.83 56.50
C LEU A 13 97.83 38.96 57.76
N ILE A 14 96.97 37.95 57.91
CA ILE A 14 97.02 37.02 59.04
C ILE A 14 98.32 36.21 59.01
N LEU A 15 98.78 35.76 57.84
CA LEU A 15 100.08 35.11 57.70
C LEU A 15 101.24 36.03 58.10
N ALA A 16 101.23 37.29 57.68
CA ALA A 16 102.25 38.26 58.07
C ALA A 16 102.29 38.48 59.59
N ILE A 17 101.11 38.53 60.24
CA ILE A 17 101.00 38.60 61.70
C ILE A 17 101.52 37.31 62.36
N ASP A 18 101.19 36.13 61.81
CA ASP A 18 101.63 34.82 62.34
C ASP A 18 103.15 34.65 62.31
N ILE A 19 103.84 35.19 61.29
CA ILE A 19 105.30 35.13 61.17
C ILE A 19 106.01 35.98 62.24
N VAL A 20 105.43 37.11 62.63
CA VAL A 20 106.05 38.09 63.56
C VAL A 20 105.69 37.83 65.03
N THR A 21 104.63 37.05 65.28
CA THR A 21 104.13 36.82 66.64
C THR A 21 104.89 35.65 67.33
N PRO A 22 105.22 35.75 68.64
CA PRO A 22 105.97 34.71 69.35
C PRO A 22 105.25 33.35 69.41
N LEU A 23 106.04 32.27 69.40
CA LEU A 23 105.59 30.88 69.52
C LEU A 23 104.82 30.68 70.85
N GLY A 24 103.56 30.23 70.78
CA GLY A 24 102.72 29.94 71.96
C GLY A 24 101.40 30.72 72.03
N VAL A 25 101.21 31.76 71.21
CA VAL A 25 99.95 32.51 71.10
C VAL A 25 99.00 31.83 70.11
N ALA A 26 97.70 31.79 70.42
CA ALA A 26 96.65 31.16 69.60
C ALA A 26 96.24 31.99 68.37
N ILE A 27 97.21 32.38 67.52
CA ILE A 27 96.97 33.19 66.31
C ILE A 27 96.14 32.43 65.26
N TRP A 28 96.16 31.09 65.32
CA TRP A 28 95.35 30.21 64.46
C TRP A 28 93.85 30.57 64.46
N VAL A 29 93.35 31.20 65.52
CA VAL A 29 91.95 31.67 65.61
C VAL A 29 91.65 32.71 64.53
N PHE A 30 92.61 33.56 64.14
CA PHE A 30 92.40 34.56 63.10
C PHE A 30 92.24 33.95 61.71
N TYR A 31 92.89 32.80 61.43
CA TYR A 31 92.73 32.05 60.18
C TYR A 31 91.31 31.51 59.96
N MET A 32 90.45 31.52 60.99
CA MET A 32 89.01 31.23 60.85
C MET A 32 88.26 32.34 60.12
N LEU A 33 88.72 33.60 60.23
CA LEU A 33 87.98 34.77 59.76
C LEU A 33 87.78 34.75 58.22
N PRO A 34 88.80 34.46 57.40
CA PRO A 34 88.64 34.29 55.95
C PRO A 34 87.68 33.14 55.58
N VAL A 35 87.73 32.02 56.33
CA VAL A 35 86.85 30.87 56.11
C VAL A 35 85.40 31.21 56.45
N VAL A 36 85.11 31.91 57.54
CA VAL A 36 83.75 32.34 57.89
C VAL A 36 83.23 33.39 56.89
N LEU A 37 84.07 34.34 56.47
CA LEU A 37 83.72 35.34 55.45
C LEU A 37 83.32 34.71 54.10
N SER A 38 83.78 33.50 53.82
CA SER A 38 83.41 32.77 52.60
C SER A 38 81.93 32.37 52.54
N VAL A 39 81.16 32.44 53.64
CA VAL A 39 79.71 32.15 53.66
C VAL A 39 78.88 33.08 52.75
N PHE A 40 79.40 34.28 52.46
CA PHE A 40 78.77 35.23 51.55
C PHE A 40 78.99 34.90 50.06
N GLN A 41 79.76 33.86 49.76
CA GLN A 41 80.07 33.47 48.39
C GLN A 41 78.93 32.67 47.76
N ARG A 42 78.83 32.75 46.42
CA ARG A 42 77.82 32.01 45.64
C ARG A 42 78.21 30.55 45.38
N ASN A 43 79.50 30.25 45.31
CA ASN A 43 79.98 28.89 45.05
C ASN A 43 80.20 28.15 46.38
N ARG A 44 79.51 27.02 46.55
CA ARG A 44 79.55 26.20 47.77
C ARG A 44 80.94 25.65 48.12
N TYR A 45 81.84 25.55 47.16
CA TYR A 45 83.18 24.97 47.36
C TYR A 45 84.24 26.00 47.82
N VAL A 46 83.93 27.30 47.78
CA VAL A 46 84.87 28.36 48.17
C VAL A 46 85.32 28.26 49.63
N PRO A 47 84.45 27.98 50.63
CA PRO A 47 84.91 27.77 52.01
C PRO A 47 85.97 26.68 52.17
N LEU A 48 85.83 25.59 51.41
CA LEU A 48 86.77 24.48 51.43
C LEU A 48 88.10 24.85 50.76
N MET A 49 88.05 25.57 49.63
CA MET A 49 89.26 26.08 48.97
C MET A 49 90.01 27.10 49.83
N VAL A 50 89.30 27.99 50.54
CA VAL A 50 89.90 28.95 51.47
C VAL A 50 90.52 28.21 52.66
N ALA A 51 89.84 27.22 53.25
CA ALA A 51 90.42 26.40 54.32
C ALA A 51 91.67 25.63 53.86
N LEU A 52 91.71 25.14 52.62
CA LEU A 52 92.90 24.51 52.05
C LEU A 52 94.06 25.52 51.91
N LEU A 53 93.77 26.75 51.47
CA LEU A 53 94.76 27.83 51.38
C LEU A 53 95.30 28.22 52.75
N GLU A 54 94.43 28.39 53.75
CA GLU A 54 94.84 28.71 55.11
C GLU A 54 95.65 27.57 55.75
N LEU A 55 95.37 26.30 55.42
CA LEU A 55 96.23 25.19 55.83
C LEU A 55 97.65 25.36 55.32
N VAL A 56 97.83 25.77 54.05
CA VAL A 56 99.16 26.06 53.50
C VAL A 56 99.85 27.20 54.26
N PHE A 57 99.11 28.26 54.60
CA PHE A 57 99.64 29.39 55.35
C PHE A 57 99.97 29.04 56.82
N ILE A 58 99.15 28.23 57.48
CA ILE A 58 99.43 27.71 58.81
C ILE A 58 100.69 26.82 58.79
N ILE A 59 100.88 25.99 57.75
CA ILE A 59 102.11 25.21 57.57
C ILE A 59 103.30 26.14 57.35
N ALA A 60 103.21 27.11 56.43
CA ALA A 60 104.28 28.07 56.16
C ALA A 60 104.68 28.85 57.43
N GLY A 61 103.69 29.33 58.19
CA GLY A 61 103.90 30.02 59.47
C GLY A 61 104.54 29.16 60.56
N THR A 62 104.60 27.82 60.42
CA THR A 62 105.40 26.98 61.35
C THR A 62 106.89 26.96 61.04
N PHE A 63 107.28 27.17 59.78
CA PHE A 63 108.67 27.02 59.32
C PHE A 63 109.39 28.36 59.08
N LEU A 64 108.66 29.46 58.89
CA LEU A 64 109.19 30.82 58.67
C LEU A 64 109.52 31.73 59.89
N PRO A 65 109.20 31.42 61.17
CA PRO A 65 109.47 32.35 62.29
C PRO A 65 110.96 32.67 62.52
N LEU A 66 111.25 33.90 62.98
CA LEU A 66 112.61 34.43 63.18
C LEU A 66 113.36 33.95 64.47
N GLY A 67 112.92 32.89 65.16
CA GLY A 67 113.68 32.32 66.28
C GLY A 67 113.10 31.11 67.03
N GLY A 68 113.98 30.15 67.37
CA GLY A 68 113.85 29.15 68.45
C GLY A 68 112.96 27.91 68.20
N ASN A 69 113.37 26.73 68.72
CA ASN A 69 112.73 25.41 68.54
C ASN A 69 111.20 25.41 68.71
N ILE A 70 110.50 24.69 67.82
CA ILE A 70 109.03 24.55 67.82
C ILE A 70 108.56 23.82 69.10
N PRO A 71 107.85 24.47 70.03
CA PRO A 71 107.32 23.81 71.22
C PRO A 71 106.22 22.82 70.83
N THR A 72 106.13 21.66 71.49
CA THR A 72 105.05 20.67 71.28
C THR A 72 103.65 21.26 71.46
N GLN A 73 103.50 22.27 72.34
CA GLN A 73 102.27 23.02 72.55
C GLN A 73 101.79 23.79 71.30
N ASN A 74 102.71 24.29 70.47
CA ASN A 74 102.36 25.02 69.23
C ASN A 74 101.78 24.06 68.17
N LEU A 75 102.37 22.86 68.05
CA LEU A 75 101.87 21.84 67.12
C LEU A 75 100.45 21.37 67.49
N ILE A 76 100.20 21.16 68.79
CA ILE A 76 98.86 20.80 69.30
C ILE A 76 97.85 21.93 69.00
N ASN A 77 98.18 23.18 69.31
CA ASN A 77 97.29 24.33 69.06
C ASN A 77 96.95 24.51 67.58
N ARG A 78 97.93 24.37 66.67
CA ARG A 78 97.68 24.47 65.22
C ARG A 78 96.90 23.27 64.67
N SER A 79 97.11 22.07 65.19
CA SER A 79 96.30 20.89 64.82
C SER A 79 94.84 21.05 65.23
N PHE A 80 94.57 21.64 66.41
CA PHE A 80 93.22 21.97 66.84
C PHE A 80 92.59 23.03 65.93
N GLY A 81 93.34 24.08 65.60
CA GLY A 81 92.90 25.11 64.64
C GLY A 81 92.55 24.56 63.26
N LEU A 82 93.32 23.58 62.76
CA LEU A 82 93.03 22.92 61.49
C LEU A 82 91.67 22.21 61.52
N VAL A 83 91.42 21.41 62.56
CA VAL A 83 90.14 20.68 62.71
C VAL A 83 88.97 21.65 62.83
N THR A 84 89.10 22.69 63.66
CA THR A 84 88.07 23.72 63.83
C THR A 84 87.79 24.46 62.52
N MET A 85 88.82 24.79 61.74
CA MET A 85 88.69 25.49 60.47
C MET A 85 87.98 24.66 59.40
N PHE A 86 88.37 23.40 59.21
CA PHE A 86 87.68 22.52 58.26
C PHE A 86 86.23 22.25 58.68
N THR A 87 85.96 22.18 59.99
CA THR A 87 84.58 22.07 60.51
C THR A 87 83.77 23.33 60.17
N ALA A 88 84.34 24.52 60.36
CA ALA A 88 83.68 25.76 59.97
C ALA A 88 83.50 25.89 58.44
N ALA A 89 84.45 25.41 57.65
CA ALA A 89 84.33 25.37 56.19
C ALA A 89 83.17 24.48 55.73
N LEU A 90 83.01 23.29 56.35
CA LEU A 90 81.88 22.39 56.08
C LEU A 90 80.54 23.02 56.49
N LEU A 91 80.47 23.69 57.65
CA LEU A 91 79.27 24.43 58.07
C LEU A 91 78.95 25.57 57.09
N CYS A 92 79.94 26.36 56.66
CA CYS A 92 79.75 27.40 55.67
C CYS A 92 79.26 26.83 54.33
N MET A 93 79.80 25.69 53.90
CA MET A 93 79.33 24.98 52.70
C MET A 93 77.88 24.52 52.83
N GLN A 94 77.47 24.00 54.00
CA GLN A 94 76.07 23.63 54.27
C GLN A 94 75.14 24.85 54.24
N VAL A 95 75.53 25.96 54.86
CA VAL A 95 74.74 27.21 54.86
C VAL A 95 74.58 27.78 53.45
N ILE A 96 75.65 27.81 52.65
CA ILE A 96 75.59 28.26 51.25
C ILE A 96 74.65 27.34 50.45
N SER A 97 74.78 26.01 50.62
CA SER A 97 73.93 25.04 49.92
C SER A 97 72.46 25.18 50.32
N ALA A 98 72.16 25.33 51.61
CA ALA A 98 70.81 25.56 52.11
C ALA A 98 70.21 26.87 51.57
N ARG A 99 70.99 27.96 51.52
CA ARG A 99 70.55 29.24 50.94
C ARG A 99 70.26 29.12 49.45
N LEU A 100 71.11 28.45 48.68
CA LEU A 100 70.91 28.24 47.25
C LEU A 100 69.66 27.39 46.97
N ASN A 101 69.45 26.33 47.75
CA ASN A 101 68.24 25.50 47.65
C ASN A 101 66.98 26.28 48.04
N ALA A 102 67.02 27.07 49.11
CA ALA A 102 65.90 27.93 49.50
C ALA A 102 65.56 28.96 48.41
N GLN A 103 66.57 29.58 47.80
CA GLN A 103 66.36 30.50 46.67
C GLN A 103 65.76 29.79 45.44
N ARG A 104 66.20 28.56 45.14
CA ARG A 104 65.63 27.73 44.06
C ARG A 104 64.15 27.42 44.32
N LEU A 105 63.82 26.94 45.53
CA LEU A 105 62.44 26.62 45.91
C LEU A 105 61.54 27.86 45.91
N MET A 106 62.01 29.00 46.44
CA MET A 106 61.26 30.25 46.42
C MET A 106 60.98 30.73 45.00
N TRP A 107 61.95 30.61 44.09
CA TRP A 107 61.76 30.98 42.68
C TRP A 107 60.74 30.07 41.99
N LEU A 108 60.82 28.75 42.18
CA LEU A 108 59.83 27.80 41.65
C LEU A 108 58.42 28.10 42.18
N GLN A 109 58.29 28.28 43.49
CA GLN A 109 57.00 28.57 44.11
C GLN A 109 56.41 29.91 43.63
N GLN A 110 57.23 30.95 43.45
CA GLN A 110 56.78 32.23 42.88
C GLN A 110 56.33 32.08 41.43
N ALA A 111 57.06 31.28 40.64
CA ALA A 111 56.73 31.01 39.25
C ALA A 111 55.42 30.22 39.10
N GLU A 112 55.24 29.16 39.89
CA GLU A 112 54.01 28.35 39.91
C GLU A 112 52.80 29.19 40.35
N ASN A 113 52.96 30.03 41.37
CA ASN A 113 51.89 30.91 41.82
C ASN A 113 51.50 31.94 40.74
N ALA A 114 52.48 32.50 40.02
CA ALA A 114 52.21 33.43 38.92
C ALA A 114 51.46 32.74 37.77
N LEU A 115 51.88 31.52 37.40
CA LEU A 115 51.19 30.67 36.43
C LEU A 115 49.76 30.35 36.86
N ALA A 116 49.57 29.91 38.10
CA ALA A 116 48.24 29.60 38.62
C ALA A 116 47.33 30.84 38.61
N GLN A 117 47.85 32.01 38.99
CA GLN A 117 47.09 33.26 38.98
C GLN A 117 46.66 33.70 37.58
N ASP A 118 47.57 33.64 36.60
CA ASP A 118 47.27 34.04 35.21
C ASP A 118 46.32 33.05 34.51
N LEU A 119 46.21 31.81 35.01
CA LEU A 119 45.34 30.76 34.48
C LEU A 119 44.02 30.57 35.26
N LEU A 120 43.78 31.37 36.31
CA LEU A 120 42.52 31.32 37.06
C LEU A 120 41.34 31.83 36.21
N GLY A 121 40.17 31.21 36.43
CA GLY A 121 38.89 31.63 35.85
C GLY A 121 38.42 30.79 34.65
N GLU A 122 37.32 31.23 34.06
CA GLU A 122 36.71 30.60 32.87
C GLU A 122 37.39 31.13 31.60
N GLN A 123 38.57 30.60 31.31
CA GLN A 123 39.34 30.95 30.12
C GLN A 123 39.10 29.94 28.99
N SER A 124 39.19 30.40 27.74
CA SER A 124 39.17 29.53 26.56
C SER A 124 40.49 28.76 26.43
N VAL A 125 40.51 27.74 25.58
CA VAL A 125 41.72 26.96 25.29
C VAL A 125 42.85 27.86 24.78
N GLN A 126 42.53 28.82 23.90
CA GLN A 126 43.50 29.77 23.35
C GLN A 126 44.01 30.76 24.40
N ASP A 127 43.12 31.28 25.25
CA ASP A 127 43.50 32.20 26.34
C ASP A 127 44.47 31.52 27.32
N ILE A 128 44.21 30.26 27.66
CA ILE A 128 45.09 29.45 28.51
C ILE A 128 46.47 29.29 27.86
N GLY A 129 46.51 28.96 26.57
CA GLY A 129 47.78 28.84 25.84
C GLY A 129 48.59 30.14 25.84
N GLN A 130 47.92 31.26 25.55
CA GLN A 130 48.56 32.56 25.46
C GLN A 130 49.05 33.08 26.83
N ASN A 131 48.22 32.93 27.87
CA ASN A 131 48.55 33.38 29.22
C ASN A 131 49.64 32.51 29.84
N ALA A 132 49.59 31.18 29.66
CA ALA A 132 50.64 30.27 30.10
C ALA A 132 52.00 30.62 29.47
N LEU A 133 52.04 30.82 28.15
CA LEU A 133 53.27 31.20 27.45
C LEU A 133 53.81 32.56 27.91
N ARG A 134 52.93 33.56 28.11
CA ARG A 134 53.34 34.88 28.60
C ARG A 134 53.91 34.82 30.02
N ALA A 135 53.32 34.00 30.90
CA ALA A 135 53.81 33.80 32.26
C ALA A 135 55.17 33.06 32.25
N LEU A 136 55.27 31.96 31.50
CA LEU A 136 56.50 31.20 31.34
C LEU A 136 57.63 32.04 30.74
N ALA A 137 57.37 32.80 29.68
CA ALA A 137 58.36 33.66 29.05
C ALA A 137 58.86 34.75 30.01
N ARG A 138 57.98 35.32 30.84
CA ARG A 138 58.34 36.35 31.84
C ARG A 138 59.26 35.80 32.93
N VAL A 139 59.02 34.56 33.38
CA VAL A 139 59.78 33.94 34.47
C VAL A 139 61.09 33.33 33.99
N THR A 140 61.07 32.65 32.84
CA THR A 140 62.25 31.99 32.25
C THR A 140 63.11 32.93 31.41
N ASN A 141 62.59 34.12 31.09
CA ASN A 141 63.19 35.04 30.14
C ASN A 141 63.39 34.41 28.75
N ALA A 142 62.40 33.64 28.28
CA ALA A 142 62.36 33.11 26.91
C ALA A 142 61.97 34.22 25.92
N GLN A 143 62.55 34.21 24.73
CA GLN A 143 62.30 35.23 23.70
C GLN A 143 61.22 34.84 22.71
N VAL A 144 60.94 33.55 22.57
CA VAL A 144 59.87 33.01 21.71
C VAL A 144 59.28 31.78 22.36
N GLY A 145 58.01 31.50 22.12
CA GLY A 145 57.39 30.27 22.58
C GLY A 145 56.17 29.85 21.79
N ALA A 146 55.87 28.56 21.80
CA ALA A 146 54.69 27.98 21.18
C ALA A 146 54.09 26.91 22.09
N MET A 147 52.77 26.81 22.08
CA MET A 147 52.05 25.82 22.87
C MET A 147 51.07 25.06 21.99
N TYR A 148 51.08 23.74 22.15
CA TYR A 148 50.30 22.81 21.36
C TYR A 148 49.48 21.90 22.28
N ARG A 149 48.25 21.59 21.88
CA ARG A 149 47.37 20.60 22.50
C ARG A 149 47.50 19.29 21.74
N LEU A 150 47.56 18.19 22.46
CA LEU A 150 47.53 16.84 21.90
C LEU A 150 46.07 16.38 21.75
N HIS A 151 45.64 16.11 20.52
CA HIS A 151 44.33 15.53 20.22
C HIS A 151 44.47 14.39 19.22
N ARG A 152 44.05 13.17 19.60
CA ARG A 152 44.09 11.95 18.75
C ARG A 152 45.45 11.69 18.07
N GLY A 153 46.56 12.00 18.76
CA GLY A 153 47.92 11.81 18.23
C GLY A 153 48.42 12.93 17.31
N ALA A 154 47.64 14.00 17.13
CA ALA A 154 48.05 15.22 16.43
C ALA A 154 48.23 16.38 17.42
N LEU A 155 49.18 17.27 17.12
CA LEU A 155 49.40 18.50 17.90
C LEU A 155 48.68 19.65 17.19
N SER A 156 47.71 20.26 17.87
CA SER A 156 47.01 21.46 17.41
C SER A 156 47.55 22.69 18.13
N TRP A 157 47.82 23.77 17.41
CA TRP A 157 48.33 25.01 18.01
C TRP A 157 47.29 25.65 18.95
N VAL A 158 47.75 26.20 20.08
CA VAL A 158 46.89 26.79 21.12
C VAL A 158 47.32 28.20 21.50
N GLY A 159 48.59 28.55 21.31
CA GLY A 159 49.09 29.89 21.61
C GLY A 159 50.54 30.10 21.19
N GLY A 160 50.94 31.36 21.07
CA GLY A 160 52.26 31.76 20.60
C GLY A 160 52.78 33.03 21.28
N TYR A 161 54.05 33.05 21.63
CA TYR A 161 54.74 34.20 22.20
C TYR A 161 55.85 34.66 21.25
N ALA A 162 55.76 35.92 20.80
CA ALA A 162 56.71 36.55 19.87
C ALA A 162 56.99 35.71 18.59
N ARG A 163 55.96 35.01 18.10
CA ARG A 163 55.93 34.21 16.87
C ARG A 163 54.71 34.63 16.05
N ASP A 164 54.85 34.74 14.73
CA ASP A 164 53.74 35.11 13.84
C ASP A 164 52.75 33.95 13.71
N GLN A 165 51.45 34.24 13.82
CA GLN A 165 50.37 33.27 13.72
C GLN A 165 50.26 32.71 12.29
N ALA A 166 50.61 33.52 11.28
CA ALA A 166 50.53 33.16 9.87
C ALA A 166 51.52 32.06 9.42
N GLU A 167 52.59 31.80 10.20
CA GLU A 167 53.63 30.82 9.87
C GLU A 167 53.42 29.43 10.53
N THR A 168 52.31 29.22 11.25
CA THR A 168 52.05 27.97 12.00
C THR A 168 50.80 27.24 11.51
N PRO A 169 50.92 26.02 10.95
CA PRO A 169 49.76 25.23 10.57
C PRO A 169 48.93 24.82 11.81
N ASP A 170 47.60 24.87 11.70
CA ASP A 170 46.65 24.62 12.81
C ASP A 170 46.78 23.21 13.42
N ALA A 171 47.26 22.24 12.64
CA ALA A 171 47.54 20.88 13.09
C ALA A 171 48.81 20.32 12.44
N MET A 172 49.75 19.80 13.25
CA MET A 172 50.88 19.02 12.77
C MET A 172 50.58 17.51 12.82
N PRO A 173 50.47 16.82 11.67
CA PRO A 173 50.29 15.38 11.65
C PRO A 173 51.60 14.62 11.93
N GLY A 174 51.55 13.73 12.93
CA GLY A 174 52.27 12.45 12.95
C GLY A 174 53.79 12.39 13.17
N ARG A 175 54.58 13.47 12.99
CA ARG A 175 56.05 13.45 13.22
C ARG A 175 56.59 14.81 13.68
N GLY A 176 57.53 14.81 14.63
CA GLY A 176 58.25 16.00 15.10
C GLY A 176 58.75 15.87 16.56
N MET A 177 59.78 16.63 16.93
CA MET A 177 60.37 16.60 18.29
C MET A 177 59.33 16.90 19.39
N ALA A 178 58.37 17.80 19.10
CA ALA A 178 57.27 18.08 20.02
C ALA A 178 56.40 16.85 20.29
N LEU A 179 56.03 16.10 19.25
CA LEU A 179 55.19 14.89 19.40
C LEU A 179 55.94 13.78 20.14
N GLU A 180 57.25 13.66 19.92
CA GLU A 180 58.09 12.73 20.67
C GLU A 180 58.14 13.09 22.16
N VAL A 181 58.27 14.37 22.50
CA VAL A 181 58.22 14.88 23.88
C VAL A 181 56.86 14.63 24.53
N ALA A 182 55.75 14.83 23.79
CA ALA A 182 54.41 14.47 24.27
C ALA A 182 54.27 12.98 24.60
N ASN A 183 54.81 12.11 23.75
CA ASN A 183 54.72 10.66 23.91
C ASN A 183 55.64 10.11 25.01
N GLN A 184 56.87 10.63 25.10
CA GLN A 184 57.85 10.20 26.10
C GLN A 184 57.57 10.77 27.49
N GLY A 185 56.88 11.91 27.58
CA GLY A 185 56.61 12.57 28.85
C GLY A 185 57.85 13.17 29.51
N THR A 186 58.96 13.30 28.77
CA THR A 186 60.22 13.86 29.27
C THR A 186 60.60 15.13 28.50
N PRO A 187 61.00 16.21 29.20
CA PRO A 187 61.49 17.41 28.54
C PRO A 187 62.76 17.18 27.71
N LEU A 188 62.93 17.98 26.65
CA LEU A 188 64.06 17.93 25.72
C LEU A 188 64.68 19.32 25.55
N VAL A 189 66.01 19.41 25.56
CA VAL A 189 66.77 20.64 25.28
C VAL A 189 67.57 20.46 24.01
N VAL A 190 67.29 21.28 23.00
CA VAL A 190 67.98 21.30 21.71
C VAL A 190 68.89 22.52 21.66
N ARG A 191 70.20 22.29 21.46
CA ARG A 191 71.23 23.33 21.35
C ARG A 191 71.70 23.46 19.91
N ASP A 192 72.29 24.61 19.58
CA ASP A 192 72.86 24.93 18.27
C ASP A 192 71.85 24.78 17.12
N LEU A 193 70.69 25.44 17.28
CA LEU A 193 69.65 25.46 16.25
C LEU A 193 70.15 26.12 14.96
N PRO A 194 69.75 25.61 13.78
CA PRO A 194 70.01 26.28 12.51
C PRO A 194 69.44 27.71 12.49
N PRO A 195 70.10 28.67 11.80
CA PRO A 195 69.63 30.06 11.71
C PRO A 195 68.22 30.22 11.15
N ASP A 196 67.76 29.26 10.34
CA ASP A 196 66.47 29.28 9.65
C ASP A 196 65.38 28.47 10.39
N TYR A 197 65.64 27.98 11.61
CA TYR A 197 64.71 27.09 12.32
C TYR A 197 63.44 27.80 12.82
N THR A 198 63.60 28.98 13.42
CA THR A 198 62.48 29.85 13.85
C THR A 198 62.99 31.28 14.04
N ARG A 199 62.15 32.29 13.81
CA ARG A 199 62.55 33.70 13.86
C ARG A 199 61.84 34.43 15.00
N VAL A 200 62.62 35.18 15.78
CA VAL A 200 62.12 36.15 16.75
C VAL A 200 62.10 37.52 16.08
N SER A 201 60.92 38.04 15.80
CA SER A 201 60.74 39.34 15.17
C SER A 201 60.45 40.44 16.19
N SER A 202 61.20 41.54 16.13
CA SER A 202 60.94 42.81 16.81
C SER A 202 60.68 43.89 15.75
N GLY A 203 59.99 44.98 16.12
CA GLY A 203 59.87 46.17 15.27
C GLY A 203 61.21 46.83 14.91
N THR A 204 62.33 46.36 15.48
CA THR A 204 63.69 46.85 15.24
C THR A 204 64.63 45.84 14.56
N GLY A 205 64.19 44.60 14.32
CA GLY A 205 65.02 43.57 13.68
C GLY A 205 64.59 42.14 14.01
N GLU A 206 65.26 41.17 13.40
CA GLU A 206 65.02 39.73 13.57
C GLU A 206 66.24 39.01 14.14
N ALA A 207 66.02 37.98 14.95
CA ALA A 207 67.08 37.11 15.48
C ALA A 207 66.62 35.66 15.58
N ALA A 208 67.54 34.70 15.41
CA ALA A 208 67.28 33.27 15.57
C ALA A 208 67.66 32.80 17.00
N PRO A 209 66.83 32.01 17.68
CA PRO A 209 67.18 31.41 18.97
C PRO A 209 68.28 30.36 18.79
N ARG A 210 69.16 30.25 19.79
CA ARG A 210 70.26 29.27 19.81
C ARG A 210 69.91 28.00 20.57
N VAL A 211 68.96 28.08 21.50
CA VAL A 211 68.50 26.96 22.33
C VAL A 211 66.98 26.91 22.32
N LEU A 212 66.43 25.70 22.22
CA LEU A 212 65.00 25.40 22.29
C LEU A 212 64.76 24.37 23.39
N VAL A 213 63.83 24.68 24.29
CA VAL A 213 63.40 23.78 25.37
C VAL A 213 61.98 23.35 25.08
N LEU A 214 61.77 22.04 24.97
CA LEU A 214 60.47 21.43 24.79
C LEU A 214 60.10 20.68 26.07
N ALA A 215 58.87 20.85 26.55
CA ALA A 215 58.37 20.12 27.70
C ALA A 215 56.92 19.66 27.50
N PRO A 216 56.56 18.47 28.01
CA PRO A 216 55.19 18.00 27.94
C PRO A 216 54.33 18.76 28.96
N ILE A 217 53.12 19.07 28.57
CA ILE A 217 52.08 19.59 29.44
C ILE A 217 51.24 18.39 29.87
N THR A 218 51.20 18.09 31.16
CA THR A 218 50.56 16.88 31.68
C THR A 218 49.39 17.20 32.59
N ALA A 219 48.40 16.32 32.65
CA ALA A 219 47.36 16.34 33.69
C ALA A 219 47.17 14.91 34.19
N ASP A 220 47.28 14.70 35.50
CA ASP A 220 47.21 13.37 36.14
C ASP A 220 48.15 12.34 35.48
N GLY A 221 49.37 12.76 35.15
CA GLY A 221 50.38 11.92 34.51
C GLY A 221 50.15 11.60 33.03
N ARG A 222 49.14 12.20 32.37
CA ARG A 222 48.90 12.06 30.92
C ARG A 222 49.24 13.35 30.18
N ALA A 223 49.98 13.26 29.08
CA ALA A 223 50.26 14.39 28.21
C ALA A 223 48.98 14.95 27.58
N GLN A 224 48.71 16.23 27.84
CA GLN A 224 47.63 17.02 27.23
C GLN A 224 48.16 17.89 26.08
N GLY A 225 49.47 18.09 25.99
CA GLY A 225 50.09 19.00 25.04
C GLY A 225 51.60 19.14 25.23
N VAL A 226 52.18 20.12 24.55
CA VAL A 226 53.61 20.43 24.56
C VAL A 226 53.79 21.93 24.58
N VAL A 227 54.78 22.40 25.33
CA VAL A 227 55.27 23.77 25.29
C VAL A 227 56.69 23.80 24.75
N GLU A 228 56.96 24.77 23.89
CA GLU A 228 58.26 25.08 23.31
C GLU A 228 58.68 26.49 23.73
N LEU A 229 59.91 26.66 24.20
CA LEU A 229 60.49 27.95 24.59
C LEU A 229 61.86 28.12 23.95
N GLY A 230 62.06 29.21 23.21
CA GLY A 230 63.32 29.54 22.55
C GLY A 230 64.10 30.65 23.26
N PHE A 231 65.42 30.48 23.33
CA PHE A 231 66.37 31.37 24.00
C PHE A 231 67.46 31.84 23.03
N LEU A 232 67.76 33.14 23.02
CA LEU A 232 68.81 33.73 22.17
C LEU A 232 70.23 33.46 22.67
N GLN A 233 70.40 33.19 23.97
CA GLN A 233 71.69 32.92 24.61
C GLN A 233 71.68 31.56 25.28
N ASP A 234 72.83 30.86 25.27
CA ASP A 234 73.02 29.66 26.07
C ASP A 234 73.26 30.07 27.54
N GLY A 235 72.24 29.85 28.38
CA GLY A 235 72.24 30.19 29.80
C GLY A 235 72.94 29.16 30.70
N GLY A 236 73.48 28.06 30.15
CA GLY A 236 74.08 26.96 30.93
C GLY A 236 73.17 25.72 30.97
N ASP A 237 72.96 25.13 32.15
CA ASP A 237 72.38 23.78 32.30
C ASP A 237 70.84 23.71 32.25
N PHE A 238 70.11 24.84 32.19
CA PHE A 238 68.63 24.93 32.13
C PHE A 238 67.84 24.11 33.19
N GLU A 239 68.49 23.60 34.24
CA GLU A 239 67.86 22.71 35.22
C GLU A 239 66.66 23.35 35.94
N ARG A 240 66.72 24.66 36.21
CA ARG A 240 65.66 25.37 36.94
C ARG A 240 64.44 25.56 36.05
N GLU A 241 64.66 25.92 34.81
CA GLU A 241 63.64 26.07 33.77
C GLU A 241 62.96 24.73 33.49
N LEU A 242 63.74 23.63 33.43
CA LEU A 242 63.20 22.29 33.22
C LEU A 242 62.31 21.82 34.38
N GLU A 243 62.74 22.11 35.61
CA GLU A 243 61.97 21.79 36.82
C GLU A 243 60.66 22.58 36.86
N LEU A 244 60.71 23.88 36.56
CA LEU A 244 59.51 24.73 36.44
C LEU A 244 58.56 24.21 35.35
N LEU A 245 59.07 23.83 34.18
CA LEU A 245 58.23 23.31 33.11
C LEU A 245 57.59 21.98 33.48
N ARG A 246 58.25 21.16 34.30
CA ARG A 246 57.69 19.90 34.80
C ARG A 246 56.57 20.13 35.81
N THR A 247 56.79 20.99 36.82
CA THR A 247 55.78 21.22 37.86
C THR A 247 54.68 22.18 37.40
N GLY A 248 55.05 23.27 36.73
CA GLY A 248 54.12 24.22 36.10
C GLY A 248 53.35 23.62 34.92
N GLY A 249 53.93 22.65 34.21
CA GLY A 249 53.25 21.90 33.15
C GLY A 249 52.01 21.15 33.64
N GLU A 250 51.98 20.73 34.91
CA GLU A 250 50.81 20.11 35.53
C GLU A 250 49.67 21.11 35.75
N VAL A 251 50.00 22.31 36.25
CA VAL A 251 49.03 23.41 36.43
C VAL A 251 48.40 23.80 35.10
N ILE A 252 49.22 23.95 34.05
CA ILE A 252 48.76 24.28 32.70
C ILE A 252 47.88 23.15 32.15
N GLY A 253 48.28 21.89 32.33
CA GLY A 253 47.53 20.74 31.81
C GLY A 253 46.15 20.58 32.46
N VAL A 254 46.04 20.80 33.77
CA VAL A 254 44.75 20.79 34.48
C VAL A 254 43.83 21.91 34.00
N ALA A 255 44.36 23.13 33.81
CA ALA A 255 43.60 24.25 33.27
C ALA A 255 43.11 23.97 31.84
N LEU A 256 44.02 23.49 30.97
CA LEU A 256 43.72 23.15 29.58
C LEU A 256 42.63 22.07 29.47
N ARG A 257 42.76 20.98 30.25
CA ARG A 257 41.73 19.93 30.28
C ARG A 257 40.39 20.45 30.76
N SER A 258 40.38 21.32 31.76
CA SER A 258 39.14 21.90 32.30
C SER A 258 38.43 22.77 31.25
N ALA A 259 39.18 23.54 30.45
CA ALA A 259 38.61 24.30 29.34
C ALA A 259 38.05 23.39 28.23
N LEU A 260 38.80 22.36 27.83
CA LEU A 260 38.35 21.39 26.83
C LEU A 260 37.09 20.65 27.25
N TYR A 261 37.00 20.26 28.52
CA TYR A 261 35.82 19.60 29.06
C TYR A 261 34.59 20.50 29.03
N ARG A 262 34.75 21.81 29.35
CA ARG A 262 33.65 22.78 29.26
C ARG A 262 33.16 23.00 27.83
N GLU A 263 34.08 23.09 26.87
CA GLU A 263 33.74 23.23 25.45
C GLU A 263 32.92 22.03 24.96
N HIS A 264 33.38 20.81 25.27
CA HIS A 264 32.65 19.58 24.92
C HIS A 264 31.28 19.48 25.61
N LEU A 265 31.17 19.92 26.86
CA LEU A 265 29.90 19.91 27.59
C LEU A 265 28.90 20.88 26.98
N LYS A 266 29.35 22.02 26.46
CA LYS A 266 28.50 22.99 25.75
C LYS A 266 27.98 22.40 24.44
N GLU A 267 28.84 21.75 23.65
CA GLU A 267 28.43 21.07 22.42
C GLU A 267 27.38 19.98 22.68
N LEU A 268 27.58 19.14 23.71
CA LEU A 268 26.64 18.09 24.09
C LEU A 268 25.28 18.65 24.54
N LEU A 269 25.27 19.77 25.27
CA LEU A 269 24.03 20.43 25.69
C LEU A 269 23.27 21.02 24.50
N GLU A 270 23.97 21.68 23.58
CA GLU A 270 23.39 22.21 22.34
C GLU A 270 22.79 21.08 21.48
N GLU A 271 23.49 19.95 21.36
CA GLU A 271 22.99 18.77 20.66
C GLU A 271 21.75 18.19 21.35
N THR A 272 21.77 18.04 22.68
CA THR A 272 20.63 17.52 23.45
C THR A 272 19.42 18.44 23.34
N GLN A 273 19.64 19.76 23.36
CA GLN A 273 18.57 20.74 23.22
C GLN A 273 17.96 20.69 21.82
N ARG A 274 18.79 20.63 20.78
CA ARG A 274 18.33 20.46 19.39
C ARG A 274 17.50 19.19 19.21
N GLN A 275 17.96 18.07 19.76
CA GLN A 275 17.22 16.81 19.73
C GLN A 275 15.87 16.90 20.46
N SER A 276 15.81 17.62 21.58
CA SER A 276 14.55 17.84 22.32
C SER A 276 13.58 18.71 21.53
N GLU A 277 14.06 19.76 20.87
CA GLU A 277 13.23 20.64 20.03
C GLU A 277 12.68 19.87 18.82
N GLU A 278 13.50 19.06 18.16
CA GLU A 278 13.09 18.21 17.03
C GLU A 278 12.04 17.16 17.46
N LEU A 279 12.25 16.49 18.59
CA LEU A 279 11.28 15.55 19.14
C LEU A 279 9.94 16.23 19.49
N GLN A 280 9.99 17.46 20.00
CA GLN A 280 8.78 18.22 20.31
C GLN A 280 8.01 18.59 19.04
N THR A 281 8.71 18.98 17.98
CA THR A 281 8.10 19.22 16.65
C THR A 281 7.46 17.94 16.11
N GLN A 282 8.16 16.80 16.15
CA GLN A 282 7.62 15.51 15.73
C GLN A 282 6.38 15.09 16.55
N GLN A 283 6.38 15.32 17.86
CA GLN A 283 5.22 15.03 18.70
C GLN A 283 4.00 15.89 18.34
N GLU A 284 4.20 17.16 18.02
CA GLU A 284 3.11 18.05 17.63
C GLU A 284 2.57 17.69 16.22
N GLU A 285 3.44 17.37 15.27
CA GLU A 285 3.03 16.87 13.94
C GLU A 285 2.22 15.57 14.05
N LEU A 286 2.68 14.63 14.88
CA LEU A 286 1.94 13.39 15.15
C LEU A 286 0.60 13.64 15.85
N ARG A 287 0.53 14.64 16.74
CA ARG A 287 -0.73 15.03 17.41
C ARG A 287 -1.72 15.56 16.39
N VAL A 288 -1.29 16.47 15.52
CA VAL A 288 -2.12 17.05 14.44
C VAL A 288 -2.57 15.96 13.47
N SER A 289 -1.66 15.06 13.06
CA SER A 289 -2.00 13.94 12.16
C SER A 289 -3.02 12.98 12.79
N ASN A 290 -2.90 12.68 14.10
CA ASN A 290 -3.89 11.87 14.80
C ASN A 290 -5.25 12.56 14.92
N GLU A 291 -5.28 13.87 15.19
CA GLU A 291 -6.52 14.65 15.22
C GLU A 291 -7.21 14.65 13.85
N GLU A 292 -6.46 14.80 12.76
CA GLU A 292 -6.99 14.73 11.39
C GLU A 292 -7.51 13.32 11.04
N LEU A 293 -6.79 12.27 11.43
CA LEU A 293 -7.24 10.87 11.24
C LEU A 293 -8.52 10.58 12.03
N GLU A 294 -8.65 11.10 13.25
CA GLU A 294 -9.90 10.97 14.02
C GLU A 294 -11.07 11.68 13.32
N GLU A 295 -10.84 12.87 12.76
CA GLU A 295 -11.84 13.62 12.02
C GLU A 295 -12.26 12.89 10.74
N GLN A 296 -11.31 12.37 9.96
CA GLN A 296 -11.57 11.52 8.80
C GLN A 296 -12.33 10.25 9.21
N GLY A 297 -11.97 9.62 10.33
CA GLY A 297 -12.66 8.45 10.87
C GLY A 297 -14.11 8.75 11.26
N ARG A 298 -14.40 9.95 11.79
CA ARG A 298 -15.77 10.40 12.07
C ARG A 298 -16.55 10.63 10.79
N ALA A 299 -15.97 11.33 9.81
CA ALA A 299 -16.60 11.57 8.52
C ALA A 299 -16.92 10.27 7.77
N LEU A 300 -16.01 9.29 7.82
CA LEU A 300 -16.21 7.98 7.20
C LEU A 300 -17.35 7.20 7.87
N ARG A 301 -17.41 7.20 9.21
CA ARG A 301 -18.53 6.59 9.95
C ARG A 301 -19.85 7.25 9.61
N GLU A 302 -19.90 8.58 9.51
CA GLU A 302 -21.12 9.29 9.11
C GLU A 302 -21.54 8.92 7.68
N SER A 303 -20.58 8.83 6.75
CA SER A 303 -20.84 8.37 5.39
C SER A 303 -21.31 6.91 5.36
N GLN A 304 -20.75 6.04 6.20
CA GLN A 304 -21.14 4.64 6.29
C GLN A 304 -22.58 4.50 6.82
N THR A 305 -22.93 5.22 7.89
CA THR A 305 -24.31 5.26 8.39
C THR A 305 -25.27 5.77 7.31
N ARG A 306 -24.89 6.81 6.56
CA ARG A 306 -25.73 7.34 5.47
C ARG A 306 -25.90 6.33 4.32
N LEU A 307 -24.87 5.55 4.03
CA LEU A 307 -24.94 4.44 3.05
C LEU A 307 -25.84 3.31 3.54
N GLU A 308 -25.75 2.93 4.82
CA GLU A 308 -26.62 1.91 5.42
C GLU A 308 -28.09 2.34 5.43
N GLU A 309 -28.36 3.62 5.72
CA GLU A 309 -29.70 4.21 5.58
C GLU A 309 -30.19 4.16 4.12
N GLN A 310 -29.37 4.59 3.16
CA GLN A 310 -29.70 4.51 1.73
C GLN A 310 -29.95 3.07 1.27
N GLN A 311 -29.16 2.11 1.75
CA GLN A 311 -29.31 0.72 1.40
C GLN A 311 -30.63 0.15 1.97
N THR A 312 -31.00 0.57 3.18
CA THR A 312 -32.29 0.21 3.80
C THR A 312 -33.46 0.80 3.03
N ASP A 313 -33.39 2.08 2.63
CA ASP A 313 -34.41 2.73 1.80
C ASP A 313 -34.55 2.06 0.43
N LEU A 314 -33.43 1.68 -0.19
CA LEU A 314 -33.43 0.93 -1.45
C LEU A 314 -34.04 -0.46 -1.28
N MET A 315 -33.74 -1.18 -0.20
CA MET A 315 -34.37 -2.46 0.10
C MET A 315 -35.88 -2.32 0.28
N GLN A 316 -36.34 -1.28 0.99
CA GLN A 316 -37.77 -1.01 1.12
C GLN A 316 -38.41 -0.66 -0.23
N SER A 317 -37.73 0.14 -1.06
CA SER A 317 -38.23 0.51 -2.39
C SER A 317 -38.32 -0.69 -3.31
N ASN A 318 -37.29 -1.54 -3.34
CA ASN A 318 -37.28 -2.79 -4.10
C ASN A 318 -38.37 -3.74 -3.61
N ALA A 319 -38.57 -3.88 -2.29
CA ALA A 319 -39.65 -4.69 -1.75
C ALA A 319 -41.05 -4.19 -2.20
N ARG A 320 -41.26 -2.86 -2.22
CA ARG A 320 -42.50 -2.26 -2.76
C ARG A 320 -42.65 -2.50 -4.26
N LEU A 321 -41.56 -2.39 -5.02
CA LEU A 321 -41.55 -2.67 -6.47
C LEU A 321 -41.86 -4.15 -6.77
N GLU A 322 -41.31 -5.07 -5.98
CA GLU A 322 -41.62 -6.49 -6.07
C GLU A 322 -43.09 -6.76 -5.75
N GLU A 323 -43.63 -6.17 -4.68
CA GLU A 323 -45.05 -6.28 -4.34
C GLU A 323 -45.94 -5.74 -5.48
N HIS A 324 -45.60 -4.56 -6.03
CA HIS A 324 -46.32 -3.99 -7.17
C HIS A 324 -46.25 -4.88 -8.41
N THR A 325 -45.07 -5.45 -8.70
CA THR A 325 -44.87 -6.34 -9.85
C THR A 325 -45.68 -7.63 -9.69
N GLN A 326 -45.67 -8.24 -8.50
CA GLN A 326 -46.49 -9.41 -8.18
C GLN A 326 -47.98 -9.11 -8.31
N ARG A 327 -48.43 -7.94 -7.83
CA ARG A 327 -49.83 -7.50 -7.92
C ARG A 327 -50.26 -7.30 -9.37
N LEU A 328 -49.41 -6.69 -10.19
CA LEU A 328 -49.65 -6.54 -11.63
C LEU A 328 -49.70 -7.89 -12.34
N GLU A 329 -48.81 -8.82 -11.98
CA GLU A 329 -48.78 -10.14 -12.58
C GLU A 329 -50.02 -10.98 -12.20
N GLN A 330 -50.48 -10.85 -10.95
CA GLN A 330 -51.74 -11.43 -10.51
C GLN A 330 -52.94 -10.85 -11.27
N GLN A 331 -53.05 -9.51 -11.37
CA GLN A 331 -54.10 -8.85 -12.15
C GLN A 331 -54.09 -9.30 -13.62
N LYS A 332 -52.90 -9.43 -14.21
CA LYS A 332 -52.75 -9.92 -15.59
C LYS A 332 -53.25 -11.36 -15.73
N ARG A 333 -52.92 -12.24 -14.78
CA ARG A 333 -53.38 -13.64 -14.77
C ARG A 333 -54.89 -13.73 -14.59
N GLU A 334 -55.48 -12.92 -13.72
CA GLU A 334 -56.93 -12.82 -13.51
C GLU A 334 -57.64 -12.33 -14.78
N LEU A 335 -57.13 -11.28 -15.42
CA LEU A 335 -57.66 -10.75 -16.67
C LEU A 335 -57.60 -11.77 -17.81
N GLN A 336 -56.50 -12.52 -17.92
CA GLN A 336 -56.35 -13.58 -18.91
C GLN A 336 -57.35 -14.73 -18.69
N ARG A 337 -57.56 -15.13 -17.43
CA ARG A 337 -58.58 -16.14 -17.07
C ARG A 337 -59.98 -15.65 -17.39
N ALA A 338 -60.34 -14.43 -16.97
CA ALA A 338 -61.65 -13.84 -17.27
C ALA A 338 -61.92 -13.78 -18.78
N ARG A 339 -60.91 -13.40 -19.59
CA ARG A 339 -61.02 -13.39 -21.04
C ARG A 339 -61.24 -14.78 -21.64
N ALA A 340 -60.52 -15.80 -21.15
CA ALA A 340 -60.70 -17.18 -21.62
C ALA A 340 -62.08 -17.74 -21.26
N THR A 341 -62.59 -17.43 -20.05
CA THR A 341 -63.94 -17.79 -19.63
C THR A 341 -64.99 -17.10 -20.49
N LEU A 342 -64.83 -15.81 -20.78
CA LEU A 342 -65.76 -15.07 -21.65
C LEU A 342 -65.80 -15.62 -23.08
N GLU A 343 -64.65 -16.00 -23.65
CA GLU A 343 -64.61 -16.62 -24.98
C GLU A 343 -65.28 -18.00 -25.00
N THR A 344 -65.14 -18.77 -23.91
CA THR A 344 -65.81 -20.08 -23.76
C THR A 344 -67.32 -19.90 -23.63
N ASN A 345 -67.76 -18.99 -22.75
CA ASN A 345 -69.18 -18.65 -22.57
C ASN A 345 -69.82 -18.13 -23.86
N ALA A 346 -69.10 -17.30 -24.63
CA ALA A 346 -69.59 -16.81 -25.92
C ALA A 346 -69.78 -17.95 -26.95
N ARG A 347 -68.87 -18.93 -26.97
CA ARG A 347 -68.99 -20.13 -27.83
C ARG A 347 -70.14 -21.04 -27.40
N GLU A 348 -70.32 -21.25 -26.09
CA GLU A 348 -71.42 -22.02 -25.54
C GLU A 348 -72.77 -21.35 -25.80
N LEU A 349 -72.86 -20.04 -25.58
CA LEU A 349 -74.07 -19.25 -25.85
C LEU A 349 -74.43 -19.26 -27.34
N SER A 350 -73.44 -19.19 -28.23
CA SER A 350 -73.66 -19.26 -29.68
C SER A 350 -74.16 -20.65 -30.12
N ARG A 351 -73.61 -21.73 -29.55
CA ARG A 351 -74.09 -23.10 -29.78
C ARG A 351 -75.52 -23.29 -29.28
N ALA A 352 -75.83 -22.83 -28.06
CA ALA A 352 -77.16 -22.88 -27.49
C ALA A 352 -78.18 -22.07 -28.32
N SER A 353 -77.79 -20.88 -28.78
CA SER A 353 -78.62 -20.03 -29.65
C SER A 353 -78.94 -20.70 -31.00
N ARG A 354 -77.95 -21.34 -31.61
CA ARG A 354 -78.10 -22.05 -32.89
C ARG A 354 -79.00 -23.29 -32.75
N TYR A 355 -78.80 -24.09 -31.70
CA TYR A 355 -79.66 -25.22 -31.37
C TYR A 355 -81.12 -24.78 -31.15
N LYS A 356 -81.34 -23.70 -30.38
CA LYS A 356 -82.69 -23.15 -30.13
C LYS A 356 -83.37 -22.69 -31.42
N SER A 357 -82.62 -22.11 -32.35
CA SER A 357 -83.15 -21.68 -33.64
C SER A 357 -83.50 -22.86 -34.56
N GLU A 358 -82.69 -23.91 -34.58
CA GLU A 358 -82.91 -25.12 -35.38
C GLU A 358 -84.10 -25.94 -34.87
N PHE A 359 -84.24 -26.07 -33.55
CA PHE A 359 -85.38 -26.70 -32.89
C PHE A 359 -86.71 -26.01 -33.23
N LEU A 360 -86.78 -24.68 -33.08
CA LEU A 360 -88.00 -23.90 -33.37
C LEU A 360 -88.41 -23.97 -34.85
N ALA A 361 -87.43 -23.99 -35.75
CA ALA A 361 -87.68 -24.13 -37.19
C ALA A 361 -88.32 -25.49 -37.52
N ASN A 362 -87.79 -26.58 -36.95
CA ASN A 362 -88.34 -27.92 -37.15
C ASN A 362 -89.74 -28.06 -36.54
N MET A 363 -90.00 -27.43 -35.37
CA MET A 363 -91.33 -27.43 -34.72
C MET A 363 -92.40 -26.73 -35.52
N SER A 364 -92.06 -25.59 -36.09
CA SER A 364 -92.96 -24.90 -37.00
C SER A 364 -93.32 -25.78 -38.21
N HIS A 365 -92.36 -26.54 -38.74
CA HIS A 365 -92.55 -27.37 -39.91
C HIS A 365 -93.44 -28.61 -39.64
N GLU A 366 -93.19 -29.31 -38.53
CA GLU A 366 -93.91 -30.54 -38.16
C GLU A 366 -95.35 -30.27 -37.68
N LEU A 367 -95.64 -29.10 -37.09
CA LEU A 367 -97.00 -28.70 -36.71
C LEU A 367 -97.81 -28.20 -37.91
N ARG A 368 -97.18 -27.44 -38.82
CA ARG A 368 -97.86 -26.81 -39.96
C ARG A 368 -98.40 -27.83 -40.97
N THR A 369 -97.68 -28.94 -41.17
CA THR A 369 -97.99 -29.94 -42.20
C THR A 369 -99.32 -30.69 -41.97
N PRO A 370 -99.58 -31.30 -40.80
CA PRO A 370 -100.87 -31.91 -40.49
C PRO A 370 -102.00 -30.88 -40.32
N LEU A 371 -101.71 -29.70 -39.72
CA LEU A 371 -102.71 -28.64 -39.54
C LEU A 371 -103.23 -28.10 -40.87
N ASN A 372 -102.35 -27.81 -41.84
CA ASN A 372 -102.76 -27.35 -43.16
C ASN A 372 -103.54 -28.43 -43.92
N SER A 373 -103.15 -29.70 -43.79
CA SER A 373 -103.85 -30.82 -44.43
C SER A 373 -105.27 -30.98 -43.88
N SER A 374 -105.43 -30.86 -42.55
CA SER A 374 -106.73 -30.89 -41.87
C SER A 374 -107.62 -29.69 -42.25
N LEU A 375 -107.06 -28.47 -42.29
CA LEU A 375 -107.77 -27.26 -42.69
C LEU A 375 -108.24 -27.31 -44.15
N ILE A 376 -107.37 -27.71 -45.08
CA ILE A 376 -107.72 -27.79 -46.51
C ILE A 376 -108.83 -28.82 -46.73
N LEU A 377 -108.74 -30.01 -46.12
CA LEU A 377 -109.76 -31.04 -46.25
C LEU A 377 -111.07 -30.64 -45.55
N SER A 378 -111.00 -29.96 -44.39
CA SER A 378 -112.18 -29.41 -43.71
C SER A 378 -112.85 -28.31 -44.54
N GLN A 379 -112.07 -27.48 -45.22
CA GLN A 379 -112.56 -26.43 -46.11
C GLN A 379 -113.17 -27.01 -47.40
N MET A 380 -112.58 -28.09 -47.93
CA MET A 380 -113.16 -28.87 -49.03
C MET A 380 -114.48 -29.55 -48.64
N LEU A 381 -114.67 -30.00 -47.39
CA LEU A 381 -115.96 -30.52 -46.91
C LEU A 381 -117.00 -29.40 -46.67
N ALA A 382 -116.54 -28.18 -46.34
CA ALA A 382 -117.41 -27.03 -46.07
C ALA A 382 -117.85 -26.25 -47.33
N ASP A 383 -117.23 -26.51 -48.48
CA ASP A 383 -117.60 -25.86 -49.75
C ASP A 383 -119.00 -26.35 -50.19
N PRO A 384 -119.97 -25.46 -50.47
CA PRO A 384 -121.32 -25.84 -50.89
C PRO A 384 -121.38 -26.65 -52.21
N LYS A 385 -120.30 -26.66 -53.03
CA LYS A 385 -120.20 -27.54 -54.21
C LYS A 385 -119.97 -29.02 -53.90
N SER A 386 -119.70 -29.36 -52.64
CA SER A 386 -119.44 -30.73 -52.16
C SER A 386 -120.71 -31.59 -52.03
N ALA A 387 -121.88 -31.00 -52.25
CA ALA A 387 -123.19 -31.66 -52.16
C ALA A 387 -123.37 -32.85 -53.13
N ASN A 388 -122.50 -33.01 -54.14
CA ASN A 388 -122.49 -34.13 -55.09
C ASN A 388 -121.37 -35.16 -54.88
N MET A 389 -120.60 -35.07 -53.78
CA MET A 389 -119.54 -36.06 -53.51
C MET A 389 -120.12 -37.43 -53.14
N ALA A 390 -119.51 -38.50 -53.65
CA ALA A 390 -119.94 -39.85 -53.31
C ALA A 390 -119.78 -40.10 -51.79
N PRO A 391 -120.69 -40.84 -51.12
CA PRO A 391 -120.60 -41.08 -49.68
C PRO A 391 -119.25 -41.64 -49.22
N GLY A 392 -118.58 -42.42 -50.08
CA GLY A 392 -117.24 -42.97 -49.81
C GLY A 392 -116.13 -41.92 -49.77
N GLU A 393 -116.24 -40.82 -50.51
CA GLU A 393 -115.23 -39.75 -50.54
C GLU A 393 -115.36 -38.83 -49.32
N ILE A 394 -116.59 -38.49 -48.91
CA ILE A 394 -116.86 -37.76 -47.68
C ILE A 394 -116.34 -38.54 -46.47
N GLN A 395 -116.62 -39.85 -46.40
CA GLN A 395 -116.10 -40.73 -45.36
C GLN A 395 -114.57 -40.78 -45.36
N ARG A 396 -113.93 -40.81 -46.55
CA ARG A 396 -112.47 -40.81 -46.68
C ARG A 396 -111.85 -39.50 -46.20
N TYR A 397 -112.41 -38.35 -46.56
CA TYR A 397 -111.93 -37.04 -46.09
C TYR A 397 -112.14 -36.86 -44.59
N ALA A 398 -113.31 -37.19 -44.05
CA ALA A 398 -113.56 -37.15 -42.62
C ALA A 398 -112.60 -38.06 -41.83
N ARG A 399 -112.34 -39.28 -42.33
CA ARG A 399 -111.33 -40.18 -41.74
C ARG A 399 -109.92 -39.63 -41.83
N THR A 400 -109.57 -38.96 -42.93
CA THR A 400 -108.24 -38.37 -43.11
C THR A 400 -108.03 -37.15 -42.21
N ILE A 401 -109.05 -36.30 -42.04
CA ILE A 401 -109.04 -35.19 -41.08
C ILE A 401 -108.92 -35.73 -39.66
N HIS A 402 -109.71 -36.74 -39.30
CA HIS A 402 -109.65 -37.35 -37.97
C HIS A 402 -108.28 -37.96 -37.68
N ALA A 403 -107.69 -38.69 -38.64
CA ALA A 403 -106.34 -39.22 -38.53
C ALA A 403 -105.30 -38.10 -38.38
N SER A 404 -105.36 -37.06 -39.23
CA SER A 404 -104.44 -35.93 -39.18
C SER A 404 -104.54 -35.10 -37.88
N ASN A 405 -105.74 -34.98 -37.30
CA ASN A 405 -105.94 -34.31 -36.01
C ASN A 405 -105.48 -35.18 -34.84
N ALA A 406 -105.67 -36.50 -34.92
CA ALA A 406 -105.15 -37.44 -33.92
C ALA A 406 -103.61 -37.41 -33.91
N ASP A 407 -102.97 -37.43 -35.09
CA ASP A 407 -101.51 -37.33 -35.22
C ASP A 407 -100.97 -35.99 -34.68
N LEU A 408 -101.68 -34.88 -34.92
CA LEU A 408 -101.32 -33.57 -34.37
C LEU A 408 -101.44 -33.53 -32.85
N LEU A 409 -102.48 -34.14 -32.27
CA LEU A 409 -102.64 -34.24 -30.81
C LEU A 409 -101.54 -35.10 -30.19
N THR A 410 -101.16 -36.21 -30.83
CA THR A 410 -100.01 -37.02 -30.39
C THR A 410 -98.73 -36.20 -30.43
N LEU A 411 -98.46 -35.47 -31.52
CA LEU A 411 -97.28 -34.61 -31.63
C LEU A 411 -97.23 -33.50 -30.56
N ILE A 412 -98.37 -32.86 -30.26
CA ILE A 412 -98.45 -31.84 -29.22
C ILE A 412 -98.17 -32.45 -27.84
N ASN A 413 -98.76 -33.61 -27.54
CA ASN A 413 -98.50 -34.30 -26.28
C ASN A 413 -97.04 -34.75 -26.17
N ASP A 414 -96.43 -35.26 -27.25
CA ASP A 414 -95.01 -35.63 -27.28
C ASP A 414 -94.10 -34.42 -27.03
N ILE A 415 -94.41 -33.25 -27.61
CA ILE A 415 -93.67 -32.00 -27.38
C ILE A 415 -93.84 -31.49 -25.93
N LEU A 416 -95.05 -31.61 -25.38
CA LEU A 416 -95.32 -31.23 -23.99
C LEU A 416 -94.61 -32.17 -23.01
N ASP A 417 -94.59 -33.47 -23.29
CA ASP A 417 -93.84 -34.45 -22.52
C ASP A 417 -92.35 -34.13 -22.56
N LEU A 418 -91.78 -33.87 -23.75
CA LEU A 418 -90.38 -33.45 -23.88
C LEU A 418 -90.09 -32.15 -23.12
N SER A 419 -90.97 -31.15 -23.23
CA SER A 419 -90.80 -29.85 -22.54
C SER A 419 -90.88 -29.97 -21.02
N LYS A 420 -91.75 -30.84 -20.50
CA LYS A 420 -91.82 -31.12 -19.05
C LYS A 420 -90.56 -31.81 -18.57
N ILE A 421 -90.03 -32.73 -19.37
CA ILE A 421 -88.79 -33.43 -19.04
C ILE A 421 -87.59 -32.48 -19.06
N GLU A 422 -87.43 -31.64 -20.08
CA GLU A 422 -86.34 -30.64 -20.16
C GLU A 422 -86.43 -29.59 -19.05
N ALA A 423 -87.64 -29.22 -18.62
CA ALA A 423 -87.85 -28.33 -17.49
C ALA A 423 -87.60 -29.02 -16.13
N GLY A 424 -87.43 -30.34 -16.09
CA GLY A 424 -87.28 -31.12 -14.84
C GLY A 424 -88.55 -31.21 -14.01
N HIS A 425 -89.72 -30.99 -14.61
CA HIS A 425 -91.03 -30.96 -13.93
C HIS A 425 -91.82 -32.26 -14.16
N VAL A 426 -91.14 -33.40 -14.26
CA VAL A 426 -91.78 -34.72 -14.38
C VAL A 426 -91.80 -35.40 -13.03
N ASP A 427 -92.98 -35.46 -12.42
CA ASP A 427 -93.19 -36.16 -11.17
C ASP A 427 -93.14 -37.68 -11.40
N MET A 428 -92.26 -38.37 -10.68
CA MET A 428 -92.12 -39.83 -10.74
C MET A 428 -92.92 -40.45 -9.60
N ALA A 429 -93.79 -41.42 -9.91
CA ALA A 429 -94.61 -42.11 -8.92
C ALA A 429 -94.13 -43.56 -8.72
N PRO A 430 -93.10 -43.81 -7.88
CA PRO A 430 -92.61 -45.17 -7.65
C PRO A 430 -93.64 -46.02 -6.91
N GLU A 431 -94.03 -47.15 -7.51
CA GLU A 431 -94.94 -48.14 -6.93
C GLU A 431 -94.40 -49.57 -7.12
N THR A 432 -94.78 -50.49 -6.22
CA THR A 432 -94.39 -51.90 -6.31
C THR A 432 -95.28 -52.62 -7.32
N VAL A 433 -94.68 -53.12 -8.40
CA VAL A 433 -95.39 -53.77 -9.50
C VAL A 433 -94.84 -55.17 -9.76
N SER A 434 -95.67 -56.04 -10.31
CA SER A 434 -95.23 -57.33 -10.86
C SER A 434 -95.01 -57.21 -12.37
N ALA A 435 -94.08 -58.01 -12.91
CA ALA A 435 -93.82 -58.04 -14.36
C ALA A 435 -95.12 -58.34 -15.15
N ALA A 436 -95.94 -59.27 -14.67
CA ALA A 436 -97.23 -59.59 -15.29
C ALA A 436 -98.19 -58.39 -15.33
N GLY A 437 -98.25 -57.58 -14.25
CA GLY A 437 -99.14 -56.41 -14.19
C GLY A 437 -98.78 -55.29 -15.18
N VAL A 438 -97.49 -55.14 -15.48
CA VAL A 438 -97.02 -54.16 -16.48
C VAL A 438 -97.25 -54.68 -17.91
N LEU A 439 -97.06 -55.98 -18.14
CA LEU A 439 -97.06 -56.59 -19.47
C LEU A 439 -98.45 -56.98 -19.98
N GLU A 440 -99.40 -57.33 -19.11
CA GLU A 440 -100.73 -57.78 -19.50
C GLU A 440 -101.53 -56.71 -20.30
N PRO A 441 -101.53 -55.42 -19.92
CA PRO A 441 -102.17 -54.38 -20.74
C PRO A 441 -101.52 -54.22 -22.11
N LEU A 442 -100.20 -54.40 -22.22
CA LEU A 442 -99.49 -54.37 -23.50
C LEU A 442 -99.85 -55.58 -24.37
N ARG A 443 -100.00 -56.76 -23.76
CA ARG A 443 -100.46 -57.97 -24.43
C ARG A 443 -101.83 -57.75 -25.07
N GLN A 444 -102.81 -57.31 -24.28
CA GLN A 444 -104.18 -57.05 -24.74
C GLN A 444 -104.27 -56.01 -25.86
N MET A 445 -103.37 -55.02 -25.86
CA MET A 445 -103.35 -53.97 -26.88
C MET A 445 -102.75 -54.43 -28.21
N PHE A 446 -101.71 -55.26 -28.19
CA PHE A 446 -100.95 -55.63 -29.40
C PHE A 446 -101.30 -57.01 -29.99
N GLU A 447 -101.91 -57.91 -29.23
CA GLU A 447 -102.32 -59.23 -29.72
C GLU A 447 -103.36 -59.15 -30.87
N PRO A 448 -104.39 -58.27 -30.83
CA PRO A 448 -105.27 -58.06 -31.99
C PRO A 448 -104.56 -57.45 -33.20
N ILE A 449 -103.52 -56.64 -32.98
CA ILE A 449 -102.73 -55.99 -34.04
C ILE A 449 -101.83 -57.02 -34.72
N ALA A 450 -101.18 -57.89 -33.94
CA ALA A 450 -100.38 -59.01 -34.42
C ALA A 450 -101.24 -59.97 -35.27
N ALA A 451 -102.42 -60.34 -34.77
CA ALA A 451 -103.38 -61.18 -35.50
C ALA A 451 -103.85 -60.53 -36.82
N GLY A 452 -104.13 -59.22 -36.80
CA GLY A 452 -104.51 -58.45 -38.00
C GLY A 452 -103.41 -58.35 -39.06
N LYS A 453 -102.13 -58.38 -38.64
CA LYS A 453 -100.96 -58.36 -39.53
C LYS A 453 -100.36 -59.75 -39.83
N GLN A 454 -100.91 -60.83 -39.26
CA GLN A 454 -100.36 -62.19 -39.35
C GLN A 454 -98.89 -62.29 -38.86
N LEU A 455 -98.57 -61.57 -37.78
CA LEU A 455 -97.27 -61.65 -37.11
C LEU A 455 -97.38 -62.53 -35.86
N ASP A 456 -96.33 -63.29 -35.55
CA ASP A 456 -96.25 -64.01 -34.29
C ASP A 456 -95.85 -63.04 -33.17
N PHE A 457 -96.62 -62.99 -32.07
CA PHE A 457 -96.35 -62.12 -30.94
C PHE A 457 -96.32 -62.92 -29.65
N ARG A 458 -95.18 -62.92 -28.99
CA ARG A 458 -94.98 -63.60 -27.71
C ARG A 458 -94.29 -62.71 -26.70
N ILE A 459 -94.65 -62.91 -25.44
CA ILE A 459 -94.04 -62.26 -24.29
C ILE A 459 -93.42 -63.35 -23.42
N ASP A 460 -92.10 -63.34 -23.35
CA ASP A 460 -91.30 -64.34 -22.65
C ASP A 460 -90.73 -63.74 -21.37
N ILE A 461 -91.10 -64.28 -20.21
CA ILE A 461 -90.57 -63.86 -18.91
C ILE A 461 -89.56 -64.92 -18.46
N HIS A 462 -88.29 -64.54 -18.32
CA HIS A 462 -87.22 -65.44 -17.92
C HIS A 462 -87.17 -65.60 -16.39
N ASP A 463 -86.77 -66.77 -15.88
CA ASP A 463 -86.70 -67.07 -14.43
C ASP A 463 -85.79 -66.12 -13.63
N SER A 464 -84.87 -65.44 -14.32
CA SER A 464 -84.00 -64.41 -13.75
C SER A 464 -84.71 -63.08 -13.44
N ALA A 465 -85.94 -62.88 -13.91
CA ALA A 465 -86.68 -61.65 -13.69
C ALA A 465 -87.21 -61.58 -12.24
N PRO A 466 -87.08 -60.44 -11.54
CA PRO A 466 -87.62 -60.31 -10.19
C PRO A 466 -89.15 -60.37 -10.20
N ALA A 467 -89.74 -61.09 -9.24
CA ALA A 467 -91.19 -61.28 -9.15
C ALA A 467 -91.96 -59.95 -8.98
N THR A 468 -91.35 -59.00 -8.27
CA THR A 468 -91.84 -57.63 -8.10
C THR A 468 -90.68 -56.65 -8.06
N TYR A 469 -90.87 -55.43 -8.57
CA TYR A 469 -89.90 -54.34 -8.56
C TYR A 469 -90.61 -53.00 -8.36
N VAL A 470 -89.88 -51.96 -7.93
CA VAL A 470 -90.42 -50.62 -7.66
C VAL A 470 -90.11 -49.70 -8.83
N THR A 471 -91.15 -49.26 -9.54
CA THR A 471 -91.04 -48.37 -10.70
C THR A 471 -92.32 -47.57 -10.86
N ASP A 472 -92.34 -46.60 -11.77
CA ASP A 472 -93.58 -46.01 -12.26
C ASP A 472 -94.14 -46.89 -13.40
N ALA A 473 -95.26 -47.59 -13.16
CA ALA A 473 -95.86 -48.50 -14.14
C ALA A 473 -96.29 -47.78 -15.41
N ALA A 474 -96.87 -46.59 -15.27
CA ALA A 474 -97.42 -45.83 -16.38
C ALA A 474 -96.32 -45.34 -17.33
N LYS A 475 -95.21 -44.84 -16.78
CA LYS A 475 -94.05 -44.41 -17.59
C LYS A 475 -93.33 -45.59 -18.24
N LEU A 476 -93.16 -46.69 -17.52
CA LEU A 476 -92.58 -47.90 -18.11
C LEU A 476 -93.46 -48.47 -19.23
N GLN A 477 -94.78 -48.52 -19.04
CA GLN A 477 -95.72 -48.91 -20.09
C GLN A 477 -95.67 -47.96 -21.28
N GLN A 478 -95.47 -46.66 -21.07
CA GLN A 478 -95.29 -45.68 -22.16
C GLN A 478 -94.04 -45.98 -23.01
N VAL A 479 -92.91 -46.29 -22.36
CA VAL A 479 -91.67 -46.70 -23.04
C VAL A 479 -91.91 -47.99 -23.84
N LEU A 480 -92.42 -49.04 -23.21
CA LEU A 480 -92.62 -50.34 -23.86
C LEU A 480 -93.68 -50.29 -24.97
N LYS A 481 -94.76 -49.53 -24.78
CA LYS A 481 -95.77 -49.27 -25.81
C LYS A 481 -95.15 -48.66 -27.05
N ASN A 482 -94.26 -47.69 -26.89
CA ASN A 482 -93.62 -47.02 -28.02
C ASN A 482 -92.63 -47.95 -28.75
N LEU A 483 -91.84 -48.74 -28.01
CA LEU A 483 -90.94 -49.73 -28.60
C LEU A 483 -91.70 -50.83 -29.36
N LEU A 484 -92.76 -51.38 -28.77
CA LEU A 484 -93.63 -52.37 -29.41
C LEU A 484 -94.35 -51.79 -30.63
N ALA A 485 -94.89 -50.57 -30.53
CA ALA A 485 -95.54 -49.91 -31.66
C ALA A 485 -94.58 -49.76 -32.85
N ASN A 486 -93.31 -49.44 -32.60
CA ASN A 486 -92.28 -49.38 -33.64
C ASN A 486 -91.96 -50.78 -34.21
N ALA A 487 -91.75 -51.79 -33.36
CA ALA A 487 -91.52 -53.17 -33.80
C ALA A 487 -92.63 -53.68 -34.73
N PHE A 488 -93.90 -53.51 -34.35
CA PHE A 488 -95.05 -53.89 -35.18
C PHE A 488 -95.22 -53.03 -36.44
N LYS A 489 -94.76 -51.79 -36.40
CA LYS A 489 -94.83 -50.87 -37.54
C LYS A 489 -93.83 -51.22 -38.63
N PHE A 490 -92.62 -51.62 -38.25
CA PHE A 490 -91.51 -51.88 -39.17
C PHE A 490 -91.29 -53.36 -39.51
N THR A 491 -92.12 -54.25 -38.96
CA THR A 491 -92.17 -55.67 -39.32
C THR A 491 -93.41 -55.96 -40.17
N GLU A 492 -93.20 -56.46 -41.39
CA GLU A 492 -94.30 -56.86 -42.29
C GLU A 492 -94.62 -58.36 -42.22
N ARG A 493 -93.61 -59.22 -41.99
CA ARG A 493 -93.74 -60.67 -41.80
C ARG A 493 -92.69 -61.17 -40.80
N GLY A 494 -93.03 -62.15 -39.96
CA GLY A 494 -92.14 -62.73 -38.97
C GLY A 494 -92.69 -62.62 -37.54
N GLU A 495 -91.82 -62.41 -36.56
CA GLU A 495 -92.18 -62.37 -35.13
C GLU A 495 -91.77 -61.05 -34.46
N VAL A 496 -92.53 -60.68 -33.43
CA VAL A 496 -92.17 -59.65 -32.45
C VAL A 496 -92.17 -60.31 -31.07
N VAL A 497 -91.07 -60.21 -30.36
CA VAL A 497 -90.85 -60.86 -29.06
C VAL A 497 -90.52 -59.81 -28.02
N LEU A 498 -91.27 -59.79 -26.91
CA LEU A 498 -90.91 -59.01 -25.73
C LEU A 498 -90.36 -59.94 -24.66
N THR A 499 -89.07 -59.84 -24.39
CA THR A 499 -88.39 -60.63 -23.37
C THR A 499 -88.14 -59.78 -22.12
N VAL A 500 -88.46 -60.33 -20.95
CA VAL A 500 -88.17 -59.70 -19.66
C VAL A 500 -87.22 -60.58 -18.85
N GLY A 501 -86.11 -59.99 -18.41
CA GLY A 501 -85.06 -60.69 -17.67
C GLY A 501 -84.40 -59.80 -16.63
N GLY A 502 -83.65 -60.42 -15.71
CA GLY A 502 -82.78 -59.69 -14.79
C GLY A 502 -81.51 -59.24 -15.52
N ALA A 503 -81.06 -58.02 -15.25
CA ALA A 503 -79.80 -57.46 -15.72
C ALA A 503 -78.83 -57.26 -14.56
N ALA A 504 -77.55 -57.00 -14.88
CA ALA A 504 -76.53 -56.75 -13.86
C ALA A 504 -76.89 -55.53 -12.98
N ASP A 505 -76.38 -55.54 -11.75
CA ASP A 505 -76.53 -54.45 -10.75
C ASP A 505 -77.96 -54.23 -10.24
N GLY A 506 -78.77 -55.29 -10.16
CA GLY A 506 -80.14 -55.20 -9.63
C GLY A 506 -81.10 -54.47 -10.57
N ARG A 507 -80.83 -54.54 -11.88
CA ARG A 507 -81.67 -53.95 -12.94
C ARG A 507 -82.59 -54.97 -13.58
N VAL A 508 -83.66 -54.50 -14.21
CA VAL A 508 -84.59 -55.30 -15.00
C VAL A 508 -84.49 -54.86 -16.45
N ALA A 509 -84.27 -55.82 -17.36
CA ALA A 509 -84.19 -55.57 -18.79
C ALA A 509 -85.48 -55.98 -19.49
N PHE A 510 -86.00 -55.07 -20.31
CA PHE A 510 -87.12 -55.29 -21.21
C PHE A 510 -86.62 -55.17 -22.65
N ALA A 511 -86.48 -56.30 -23.34
CA ALA A 511 -85.98 -56.36 -24.70
C ALA A 511 -87.14 -56.61 -25.68
N VAL A 512 -87.42 -55.64 -26.55
CA VAL A 512 -88.35 -55.79 -27.67
C VAL A 512 -87.55 -56.13 -28.91
N SER A 513 -87.70 -57.36 -29.41
CA SER A 513 -87.03 -57.86 -30.61
C SER A 513 -88.03 -58.01 -31.75
N ASP A 514 -87.65 -57.55 -32.94
CA ASP A 514 -88.45 -57.66 -34.16
C ASP A 514 -87.60 -58.22 -35.31
N THR A 515 -88.22 -58.97 -36.23
CA THR A 515 -87.55 -59.48 -37.44
C THR A 515 -87.76 -58.58 -38.66
N GLY A 516 -87.92 -57.27 -38.43
CA GLY A 516 -88.23 -56.27 -39.44
C GLY A 516 -87.02 -55.79 -40.25
N ILE A 517 -87.12 -54.56 -40.78
CA ILE A 517 -86.15 -54.00 -41.73
C ILE A 517 -84.73 -53.78 -41.16
N GLY A 518 -84.57 -53.72 -39.84
CA GLY A 518 -83.31 -53.39 -39.17
C GLY A 518 -82.80 -51.96 -39.43
N ILE A 519 -81.78 -51.54 -38.68
CA ILE A 519 -81.24 -50.18 -38.64
C ILE A 519 -79.72 -50.20 -38.90
N PRO A 520 -79.24 -49.51 -39.95
CA PRO A 520 -77.81 -49.40 -40.25
C PRO A 520 -77.00 -48.79 -39.09
N PRO A 521 -75.75 -49.25 -38.83
CA PRO A 521 -74.93 -48.76 -37.72
C PRO A 521 -74.75 -47.24 -37.67
N GLN A 522 -74.66 -46.59 -38.83
CA GLN A 522 -74.47 -45.13 -38.93
C GLN A 522 -75.71 -44.33 -38.50
N GLN A 523 -76.88 -44.96 -38.46
CA GLN A 523 -78.15 -44.33 -38.09
C GLN A 523 -78.56 -44.65 -36.63
N GLN A 524 -77.90 -45.59 -35.95
CA GLN A 524 -78.29 -46.07 -34.61
C GLN A 524 -78.15 -45.02 -33.50
N GLU A 525 -77.20 -44.09 -33.59
CA GLU A 525 -77.11 -42.96 -32.64
C GLU A 525 -78.15 -41.87 -32.96
N VAL A 526 -78.41 -41.66 -34.25
CA VAL A 526 -79.23 -40.56 -34.77
C VAL A 526 -80.72 -40.78 -34.51
N ILE A 527 -81.20 -42.03 -34.45
CA ILE A 527 -82.62 -42.36 -34.20
C ILE A 527 -83.13 -41.93 -32.81
N PHE A 528 -82.23 -41.63 -31.88
CA PHE A 528 -82.59 -41.13 -30.56
C PHE A 528 -82.53 -39.59 -30.46
N GLU A 529 -82.09 -38.90 -31.50
CA GLU A 529 -82.17 -37.43 -31.58
C GLU A 529 -83.61 -37.00 -31.86
N ALA A 530 -84.09 -35.98 -31.14
CA ALA A 530 -85.43 -35.46 -31.32
C ALA A 530 -85.63 -34.94 -32.77
N PHE A 531 -86.73 -35.34 -33.40
CA PHE A 531 -87.14 -34.94 -34.77
C PHE A 531 -86.26 -35.47 -35.90
N ARG A 532 -85.38 -36.44 -35.62
CA ARG A 532 -84.60 -37.12 -36.67
C ARG A 532 -85.21 -38.47 -37.02
N GLN A 533 -85.43 -38.68 -38.30
CA GLN A 533 -85.86 -39.97 -38.87
C GLN A 533 -84.73 -40.53 -39.73
N ALA A 534 -84.46 -41.82 -39.59
CA ALA A 534 -83.30 -42.48 -40.18
C ALA A 534 -83.21 -42.33 -41.71
N ASP A 535 -84.33 -42.30 -42.44
CA ASP A 535 -84.37 -42.07 -43.90
C ASP A 535 -85.66 -41.35 -44.36
N GLY A 536 -85.52 -40.26 -45.13
CA GLY A 536 -86.63 -39.43 -45.62
C GLY A 536 -87.51 -40.06 -46.71
N THR A 537 -87.09 -41.16 -47.33
CA THR A 537 -87.84 -41.87 -48.39
C THR A 537 -88.89 -42.84 -47.84
N THR A 538 -88.73 -43.30 -46.61
CA THR A 538 -89.67 -44.18 -45.88
C THR A 538 -90.83 -43.39 -45.24
N SER A 539 -90.70 -42.05 -45.18
CA SER A 539 -91.64 -41.07 -44.62
C SER A 539 -93.07 -41.19 -45.17
N ARG A 540 -93.24 -41.55 -46.45
CA ARG A 540 -94.58 -41.60 -47.07
C ARG A 540 -95.42 -42.83 -46.73
N LYS A 541 -94.81 -43.90 -46.21
CA LYS A 541 -95.51 -45.19 -46.05
C LYS A 541 -95.94 -45.48 -44.60
N TYR A 542 -95.27 -44.90 -43.59
CA TYR A 542 -95.52 -45.26 -42.19
C TYR A 542 -95.68 -44.13 -41.17
N GLY A 543 -95.52 -42.83 -41.48
CA GLY A 543 -95.93 -41.68 -40.62
C GLY A 543 -95.52 -41.69 -39.12
N GLY A 544 -94.64 -40.79 -38.67
CA GLY A 544 -94.29 -40.67 -37.25
C GLY A 544 -93.67 -39.32 -36.90
N THR A 545 -93.66 -38.96 -35.61
CA THR A 545 -93.20 -37.64 -35.10
C THR A 545 -91.68 -37.55 -34.93
N GLY A 546 -90.97 -38.69 -34.94
CA GLY A 546 -89.52 -38.74 -34.64
C GLY A 546 -89.18 -38.39 -33.19
N LEU A 547 -90.18 -38.32 -32.30
CA LEU A 547 -90.01 -37.98 -30.88
C LEU A 547 -90.08 -39.19 -29.94
N GLY A 548 -90.71 -40.28 -30.38
CA GLY A 548 -90.98 -41.42 -29.51
C GLY A 548 -89.71 -41.98 -28.86
N LEU A 549 -88.67 -42.28 -29.66
CA LEU A 549 -87.44 -42.89 -29.13
C LEU A 549 -86.63 -41.92 -28.26
N SER A 550 -86.63 -40.61 -28.55
CA SER A 550 -85.99 -39.61 -27.69
C SER A 550 -86.69 -39.49 -26.34
N ILE A 551 -88.04 -39.51 -26.32
CA ILE A 551 -88.83 -39.50 -25.09
C ILE A 551 -88.64 -40.82 -24.32
N SER A 552 -88.63 -41.96 -25.02
CA SER A 552 -88.39 -43.26 -24.38
C SER A 552 -87.01 -43.35 -23.74
N ARG A 553 -85.97 -42.83 -24.39
CA ARG A 553 -84.61 -42.78 -23.83
C ARG A 553 -84.59 -41.94 -22.55
N GLU A 554 -85.24 -40.79 -22.58
CA GLU A 554 -85.23 -39.87 -21.46
C GLU A 554 -86.10 -40.37 -20.28
N LEU A 555 -87.26 -40.97 -20.55
CA LEU A 555 -88.06 -41.64 -19.52
C LEU A 555 -87.31 -42.83 -18.90
N THR A 556 -86.57 -43.61 -19.71
CA THR A 556 -85.75 -44.73 -19.19
C THR A 556 -84.62 -44.22 -18.30
N ARG A 557 -84.02 -43.06 -18.63
CA ARG A 557 -83.04 -42.37 -17.79
C ARG A 557 -83.63 -41.93 -16.45
N LEU A 558 -84.83 -41.35 -16.46
CA LEU A 558 -85.54 -40.98 -15.24
C LEU A 558 -85.92 -42.22 -14.41
N LEU A 559 -86.23 -43.35 -15.05
CA LEU A 559 -86.43 -44.66 -14.41
C LEU A 559 -85.12 -45.32 -13.94
N GLY A 560 -84.01 -44.56 -13.89
CA GLY A 560 -82.74 -45.01 -13.33
C GLY A 560 -81.99 -46.03 -14.18
N GLY A 561 -82.15 -45.98 -15.50
CA GLY A 561 -81.43 -46.87 -16.40
C GLY A 561 -81.19 -46.31 -17.80
N GLU A 562 -81.04 -47.20 -18.79
CA GLU A 562 -80.59 -46.86 -20.14
C GLU A 562 -81.39 -47.62 -21.20
N LEU A 563 -81.62 -46.97 -22.34
CA LEU A 563 -82.24 -47.57 -23.52
C LEU A 563 -81.17 -47.83 -24.58
N ARG A 564 -81.00 -49.09 -24.98
CA ARG A 564 -80.01 -49.54 -25.98
C ARG A 564 -80.70 -50.13 -27.20
N VAL A 565 -79.97 -50.16 -28.32
CA VAL A 565 -80.41 -50.79 -29.56
C VAL A 565 -79.29 -51.68 -30.11
N GLU A 566 -79.67 -52.88 -30.51
CA GLU A 566 -78.84 -53.78 -31.30
C GLU A 566 -79.62 -54.10 -32.58
N SER A 567 -79.06 -53.76 -33.74
CA SER A 567 -79.78 -53.94 -34.99
C SER A 567 -78.85 -54.17 -36.17
N GLU A 568 -79.29 -55.00 -37.11
CA GLU A 568 -78.61 -55.24 -38.38
C GLU A 568 -79.61 -55.11 -39.53
N ALA A 569 -79.26 -54.30 -40.53
CA ALA A 569 -80.13 -54.03 -41.67
C ALA A 569 -80.55 -55.34 -42.38
N GLY A 570 -81.86 -55.53 -42.53
CA GLY A 570 -82.49 -56.70 -43.15
C GLY A 570 -82.68 -57.91 -42.24
N LYS A 571 -82.21 -57.88 -40.98
CA LYS A 571 -82.35 -58.98 -40.02
C LYS A 571 -83.24 -58.67 -38.82
N GLY A 572 -83.54 -57.40 -38.56
CA GLY A 572 -84.39 -56.97 -37.45
C GLY A 572 -83.69 -56.06 -36.44
N SER A 573 -84.40 -55.71 -35.37
CA SER A 573 -83.89 -54.83 -34.31
C SER A 573 -84.30 -55.34 -32.94
N THR A 574 -83.40 -55.18 -31.97
CA THR A 574 -83.67 -55.42 -30.56
C THR A 574 -83.43 -54.13 -29.79
N PHE A 575 -84.49 -53.59 -29.20
CA PHE A 575 -84.43 -52.44 -28.29
C PHE A 575 -84.54 -52.92 -26.86
N THR A 576 -83.52 -52.62 -26.04
CA THR A 576 -83.43 -53.08 -24.65
C THR A 576 -83.50 -51.87 -23.72
N ALA A 577 -84.60 -51.77 -22.97
CA ALA A 577 -84.73 -50.82 -21.86
C ALA A 577 -84.29 -51.50 -20.57
N GLU A 578 -83.16 -51.08 -20.02
CA GLU A 578 -82.70 -51.50 -18.70
C GLU A 578 -83.13 -50.45 -17.68
N ILE A 579 -83.83 -50.83 -16.61
CA ILE A 579 -84.26 -49.94 -15.53
C ILE A 579 -83.82 -50.47 -14.17
N THR A 580 -83.72 -49.60 -13.17
CA THR A 580 -83.46 -50.06 -11.78
C THR A 580 -84.65 -50.84 -11.23
N ALA A 581 -84.40 -51.90 -10.47
CA ALA A 581 -85.46 -52.62 -9.76
C ALA A 581 -85.99 -51.86 -8.52
N ASP A 582 -85.27 -50.82 -8.07
CA ASP A 582 -85.66 -49.93 -6.97
C ASP A 582 -85.52 -48.46 -7.37
N LEU A 583 -86.58 -47.91 -7.96
CA LEU A 583 -86.64 -46.52 -8.39
C LEU A 583 -86.61 -45.53 -7.22
N ALA A 584 -87.19 -45.89 -6.07
CA ALA A 584 -87.25 -45.00 -4.91
C ALA A 584 -85.85 -44.73 -4.34
N ALA A 585 -85.01 -45.76 -4.25
CA ALA A 585 -83.62 -45.61 -3.83
C ALA A 585 -82.79 -44.76 -4.82
N HIS A 586 -83.03 -44.90 -6.12
CA HIS A 586 -82.31 -44.14 -7.15
C HIS A 586 -82.62 -42.63 -7.11
N LEU A 587 -83.88 -42.26 -6.90
CA LEU A 587 -84.30 -40.86 -6.80
C LEU A 587 -83.67 -40.18 -5.56
N ALA A 588 -83.65 -40.86 -4.41
CA ALA A 588 -83.04 -40.33 -3.18
C ALA A 588 -81.52 -40.09 -3.31
N ALA A 589 -80.80 -41.00 -3.98
CA ALA A 589 -79.35 -40.85 -4.20
C ALA A 589 -79.01 -39.66 -5.12
N THR A 590 -79.89 -39.34 -6.06
CA THR A 590 -79.68 -38.27 -7.05
C THR A 590 -79.89 -36.88 -6.44
N GLU A 591 -80.84 -36.72 -5.51
CA GLU A 591 -81.05 -35.46 -4.78
C GLU A 591 -79.86 -35.07 -3.90
N GLN A 592 -79.16 -36.04 -3.30
CA GLN A 592 -77.97 -35.79 -2.47
C GLN A 592 -76.74 -35.34 -3.27
N GLN A 593 -76.63 -35.72 -4.54
CA GLN A 593 -75.57 -35.26 -5.45
C GLN A 593 -75.85 -33.87 -6.05
N ALA A 594 -77.12 -33.50 -6.23
CA ALA A 594 -77.50 -32.16 -6.68
C ALA A 594 -77.25 -31.10 -5.59
N ALA A 595 -77.45 -31.44 -4.32
CA ALA A 595 -77.16 -30.54 -3.19
C ALA A 595 -75.67 -30.23 -2.99
N THR A 596 -74.77 -31.12 -3.43
CA THR A 596 -73.31 -30.95 -3.29
C THR A 596 -72.68 -30.13 -4.41
N THR A 597 -73.39 -29.90 -5.52
CA THR A 597 -72.86 -29.19 -6.70
C THR A 597 -73.34 -27.73 -6.82
N ALA A 598 -74.41 -27.34 -6.12
CA ALA A 598 -74.91 -25.96 -6.10
C ALA A 598 -74.07 -24.98 -5.24
N ASP A 599 -73.21 -25.49 -4.33
CA ASP A 599 -72.45 -24.67 -3.37
C ASP A 599 -71.11 -24.15 -3.94
N ALA A 600 -70.79 -24.45 -5.21
CA ALA A 600 -69.47 -24.17 -5.79
C ALA A 600 -69.43 -23.08 -6.88
N ALA A 601 -70.54 -22.37 -7.17
CA ALA A 601 -70.58 -21.38 -8.25
C ALA A 601 -71.22 -20.04 -7.85
N SER A 602 -70.42 -19.13 -7.27
CA SER A 602 -70.55 -17.67 -7.41
C SER A 602 -69.32 -16.93 -6.84
N PRO A 603 -68.62 -16.10 -7.64
CA PRO A 603 -67.84 -14.98 -7.11
C PRO A 603 -68.15 -13.62 -7.78
N HIS A 604 -68.09 -12.56 -6.95
CA HIS A 604 -67.93 -11.10 -7.19
C HIS A 604 -69.09 -10.18 -6.75
N SER A 605 -68.80 -9.23 -5.85
CA SER A 605 -68.88 -7.77 -6.10
C SER A 605 -68.54 -6.95 -4.84
N GLU A 606 -67.81 -5.85 -5.08
CA GLU A 606 -67.34 -4.77 -4.19
C GLU A 606 -68.48 -3.88 -3.62
N ALA A 607 -68.22 -3.14 -2.52
CA ALA A 607 -68.11 -1.66 -2.50
C ALA A 607 -68.23 -1.01 -1.09
N GLU A 608 -67.15 -0.30 -0.74
CA GLU A 608 -66.97 1.00 -0.02
C GLU A 608 -68.03 1.61 0.93
N ALA A 609 -67.54 2.04 2.12
CA ALA A 609 -67.62 3.40 2.73
C ALA A 609 -67.26 3.31 4.24
N GLY A 610 -66.54 4.18 4.94
CA GLY A 610 -65.83 5.43 4.65
C GLY A 610 -65.29 6.02 5.97
N ALA A 611 -64.11 6.64 5.88
CA ALA A 611 -63.66 7.84 6.61
C ALA A 611 -63.54 7.92 8.16
N ASP A 612 -62.34 8.40 8.57
CA ASP A 612 -61.81 8.98 9.82
C ASP A 612 -62.74 9.96 10.60
N PRO A 613 -62.34 10.60 11.75
CA PRO A 613 -61.31 10.32 12.79
C PRO A 613 -61.81 10.55 14.24
N ALA A 614 -61.05 10.19 15.29
CA ALA A 614 -61.15 10.86 16.62
C ALA A 614 -59.94 10.60 17.56
N LEU A 615 -59.21 11.68 17.87
CA LEU A 615 -58.48 11.94 19.12
C LEU A 615 -59.42 12.78 20.04
N PRO A 616 -59.06 13.17 21.29
CA PRO A 616 -58.22 12.58 22.36
C PRO A 616 -58.94 12.64 23.74
N ALA A 617 -58.31 12.21 24.86
CA ALA A 617 -58.27 12.99 26.13
C ALA A 617 -57.64 12.25 27.33
N ALA A 618 -56.63 12.94 27.86
CA ALA A 618 -56.07 13.10 29.21
C ALA A 618 -56.75 12.55 30.50
N ALA A 619 -55.84 12.19 31.42
CA ALA A 619 -55.75 12.55 32.85
C ALA A 619 -56.54 11.78 33.94
N GLY A 620 -55.82 11.48 35.04
CA GLY A 620 -56.34 11.73 36.38
C GLY A 620 -56.32 10.58 37.39
N ALA A 621 -55.25 10.53 38.19
CA ALA A 621 -55.21 10.30 39.65
C ALA A 621 -55.75 9.01 40.33
N ARG A 622 -54.85 8.47 41.19
CA ARG A 622 -54.91 7.52 42.34
C ARG A 622 -56.11 7.73 43.32
N PRO A 623 -56.40 6.91 44.38
CA PRO A 623 -55.50 6.07 45.22
C PRO A 623 -56.07 4.79 45.94
N GLY A 624 -55.21 4.11 46.75
CA GLY A 624 -55.57 3.21 47.88
C GLY A 624 -54.98 1.78 47.76
N ALA A 625 -53.82 1.42 48.35
CA ALA A 625 -53.47 1.10 49.75
C ALA A 625 -53.86 -0.32 50.23
N ALA A 626 -52.88 -1.19 50.53
CA ALA A 626 -52.54 -1.69 51.88
C ALA A 626 -51.68 -2.99 51.90
N SER A 627 -50.78 -3.04 52.91
CA SER A 627 -50.17 -4.23 53.59
C SER A 627 -49.01 -4.97 52.89
N SER A 628 -47.88 -5.32 53.51
CA SER A 628 -47.27 -5.11 54.85
C SER A 628 -45.90 -5.83 54.88
N ALA A 629 -44.91 -5.21 55.55
CA ALA A 629 -43.80 -5.80 56.34
C ALA A 629 -42.87 -6.85 55.69
N ASP A 630 -41.55 -6.92 55.89
CA ASP A 630 -40.49 -6.20 56.61
C ASP A 630 -39.19 -6.90 56.07
N GLY A 631 -37.98 -6.35 56.05
CA GLY A 631 -37.42 -5.17 56.65
C GLY A 631 -35.89 -5.31 56.69
N ALA A 632 -35.23 -4.15 56.89
CA ALA A 632 -33.80 -3.90 57.16
C ALA A 632 -32.85 -3.90 55.94
N GLY A 633 -32.10 -2.83 55.65
CA GLY A 633 -31.94 -1.54 56.32
C GLY A 633 -30.76 -0.79 55.67
N MET A 634 -31.00 0.48 55.32
CA MET A 634 -30.20 1.32 54.44
C MET A 634 -29.37 2.35 55.24
N ARG A 635 -28.13 2.58 54.78
CA ARG A 635 -27.28 3.80 54.76
C ARG A 635 -27.29 4.85 55.90
N ALA A 636 -26.04 5.16 56.28
CA ALA A 636 -25.40 6.49 56.33
C ALA A 636 -25.49 7.41 57.56
N ALA A 637 -24.31 8.00 57.81
CA ALA A 637 -23.96 9.25 58.50
C ALA A 637 -24.03 9.29 60.04
N PHE A 638 -22.91 9.63 60.69
CA PHE A 638 -22.81 10.68 61.73
C PHE A 638 -21.33 10.97 62.06
N ALA A 639 -21.07 12.17 62.57
CA ALA A 639 -19.80 12.90 62.55
C ALA A 639 -19.12 13.07 63.94
N ARG A 640 -17.80 13.38 63.89
CA ARG A 640 -16.93 14.07 64.89
C ARG A 640 -16.71 13.35 66.25
N PHE A 641 -15.54 13.35 66.91
CA PHE A 641 -14.44 14.31 67.11
C PHE A 641 -13.17 13.52 67.52
N ASP A 642 -11.96 13.90 67.10
CA ASP A 642 -10.93 14.53 67.97
C ASP A 642 -9.57 14.79 67.25
N ARG A 643 -8.96 15.94 67.57
CA ARG A 643 -7.54 16.39 67.47
C ARG A 643 -6.83 16.82 66.15
N HIS A 644 -6.71 18.17 66.01
CA HIS A 644 -5.58 19.04 65.58
C HIS A 644 -4.20 18.42 65.23
N GLN A 645 -3.32 18.92 64.33
CA GLN A 645 -3.21 20.06 63.38
C GLN A 645 -1.91 19.91 62.52
N ARG A 646 -1.86 20.48 61.29
CA ARG A 646 -0.69 20.89 60.44
C ARG A 646 0.27 19.78 59.92
N ALA A 647 0.98 19.88 58.79
CA ALA A 647 1.02 20.67 57.56
C ALA A 647 2.09 20.02 56.63
N GLU A 648 2.04 20.35 55.33
CA GLU A 648 3.12 20.28 54.31
C GLU A 648 3.49 18.98 53.56
N ALA A 649 3.53 19.18 52.24
CA ALA A 649 4.31 18.59 51.14
C ALA A 649 5.10 17.28 51.36
N GLY A 650 4.90 16.33 50.43
CA GLY A 650 5.73 15.14 50.27
C GLY A 650 5.79 14.68 48.82
N GLU A 651 7.01 14.72 48.27
CA GLU A 651 7.47 14.18 46.99
C GLU A 651 7.12 12.71 46.79
N VAL A 652 6.86 12.34 45.53
CA VAL A 652 6.86 10.95 45.06
C VAL A 652 8.17 10.72 44.30
N ALA A 653 9.06 9.92 44.89
CA ALA A 653 10.31 9.46 44.28
C ALA A 653 10.06 8.27 43.32
N PRO A 654 10.90 8.11 42.27
CA PRO A 654 10.71 7.13 41.21
C PRO A 654 11.23 5.73 41.58
N ARG A 655 10.55 4.72 41.05
CA ARG A 655 10.80 3.29 41.29
C ARG A 655 11.80 2.76 40.26
N ALA A 656 12.90 2.20 40.74
CA ALA A 656 14.02 1.68 39.98
C ALA A 656 13.67 0.48 39.09
N ALA A 657 14.16 0.50 37.85
CA ALA A 657 14.10 -0.60 36.89
C ALA A 657 15.33 -1.52 37.04
N ALA A 658 15.07 -2.83 37.08
CA ALA A 658 16.05 -3.90 37.11
C ALA A 658 16.52 -4.25 35.68
N GLY A 659 17.83 -4.43 35.49
CA GLY A 659 18.44 -4.77 34.21
C GLY A 659 18.36 -6.27 33.86
N PRO A 660 18.64 -6.64 32.60
CA PRO A 660 18.92 -8.02 32.23
C PRO A 660 20.41 -8.24 31.92
N ALA A 661 20.96 -9.30 32.52
CA ALA A 661 22.23 -9.91 32.13
C ALA A 661 21.93 -11.26 31.45
N GLY A 662 22.68 -11.58 30.39
CA GLY A 662 22.79 -12.94 29.85
C GLY A 662 22.49 -13.09 28.36
N ALA A 663 23.42 -12.71 27.49
CA ALA A 663 23.46 -13.17 26.10
C ALA A 663 24.85 -13.75 25.82
N GLY A 664 24.89 -15.01 25.41
CA GLY A 664 26.11 -15.81 25.26
C GLY A 664 27.01 -15.34 24.11
N GLU A 665 28.30 -15.55 24.32
CA GLU A 665 29.36 -15.43 23.32
C GLU A 665 29.04 -16.32 22.11
N ARG A 666 28.72 -15.68 20.98
CA ARG A 666 28.87 -16.29 19.65
C ARG A 666 30.24 -15.89 19.11
N THR A 667 31.10 -16.88 19.00
CA THR A 667 32.37 -16.84 18.27
C THR A 667 32.13 -16.43 16.82
N LEU A 668 32.57 -15.23 16.45
CA LEU A 668 32.71 -14.80 15.07
C LEU A 668 33.83 -15.61 14.41
N GLY A 669 33.49 -16.39 13.38
CA GLY A 669 34.45 -16.97 12.45
C GLY A 669 35.23 -15.89 11.69
N PRO A 670 36.32 -16.25 11.00
CA PRO A 670 37.21 -15.28 10.38
C PRO A 670 36.47 -14.47 9.31
N ALA A 671 36.67 -13.15 9.33
CA ALA A 671 36.12 -12.21 8.37
C ALA A 671 36.54 -12.56 6.92
N PRO A 672 35.67 -12.35 5.91
CA PRO A 672 36.09 -12.40 4.52
C PRO A 672 37.08 -11.26 4.24
N ASN A 673 38.11 -11.56 3.43
CA ASN A 673 39.21 -10.68 3.06
C ASN A 673 38.74 -9.24 2.76
N ILE A 674 39.27 -8.30 3.54
CA ILE A 674 39.17 -6.86 3.30
C ILE A 674 39.89 -6.54 1.98
N GLY A 675 39.21 -5.80 1.11
CA GLY A 675 39.74 -5.31 -0.16
C GLY A 675 41.11 -4.65 0.01
N VAL A 676 42.02 -4.98 -0.88
CA VAL A 676 43.40 -4.50 -0.85
C VAL A 676 43.42 -3.01 -1.17
N PHE A 677 43.63 -2.16 -0.18
CA PHE A 677 44.22 -0.84 -0.42
C PHE A 677 45.65 -1.09 -0.91
N ARG A 678 45.90 -0.98 -2.23
CA ARG A 678 47.25 -0.90 -2.80
C ARG A 678 47.61 0.58 -2.90
N PRO A 679 48.27 1.19 -1.89
CA PRO A 679 48.87 2.50 -2.10
C PRO A 679 49.97 2.31 -3.16
N ALA A 680 49.98 3.21 -4.15
CA ALA A 680 51.12 3.34 -5.05
C ALA A 680 52.40 3.47 -4.21
N ARG A 681 53.44 2.70 -4.57
CA ARG A 681 54.77 2.89 -3.99
C ARG A 681 55.23 4.32 -4.26
N GLY A 682 55.48 5.07 -3.20
CA GLY A 682 56.18 6.36 -3.23
C GLY A 682 55.25 7.58 -3.30
N ASP A 683 55.36 8.42 -2.27
CA ASP A 683 54.96 9.83 -2.22
C ASP A 683 53.45 10.12 -2.18
N ILE A 684 52.85 10.01 -0.98
CA ILE A 684 51.49 10.48 -0.64
C ILE A 684 51.52 11.86 0.08
N GLU A 685 52.69 12.49 0.23
CA GLU A 685 52.77 13.75 1.01
C GLU A 685 52.45 15.05 0.25
N GLU A 686 52.15 15.02 -1.04
CA GLU A 686 51.65 16.21 -1.76
C GLU A 686 51.03 15.78 -3.10
N ARG A 687 49.75 15.40 -3.14
CA ARG A 687 49.08 15.11 -4.43
C ARG A 687 47.73 15.80 -4.56
N ARG A 688 47.55 16.42 -5.73
CA ARG A 688 46.50 17.40 -6.05
C ARG A 688 45.14 16.71 -6.08
N HIS A 689 44.21 17.14 -5.22
CA HIS A 689 42.79 16.71 -5.26
C HIS A 689 42.12 16.96 -6.63
N GLU A 690 42.75 17.76 -7.50
CA GLU A 690 42.27 18.15 -8.82
C GLU A 690 42.38 17.06 -9.91
N ARG A 691 43.15 15.98 -9.69
CA ARG A 691 43.32 14.89 -10.68
C ARG A 691 43.16 13.49 -10.06
N MET A 692 42.23 13.33 -9.13
CA MET A 692 41.91 12.03 -8.54
C MET A 692 40.72 11.40 -9.26
N VAL A 693 40.85 10.16 -9.73
CA VAL A 693 39.76 9.38 -10.34
C VAL A 693 39.50 8.13 -9.52
N MET A 694 38.22 7.79 -9.34
CA MET A 694 37.81 6.53 -8.74
C MET A 694 37.36 5.57 -9.83
N VAL A 695 37.80 4.33 -9.76
CA VAL A 695 37.41 3.25 -10.67
C VAL A 695 36.67 2.20 -9.85
N ILE A 696 35.43 1.90 -10.22
CA ILE A 696 34.55 0.94 -9.55
C ILE A 696 34.39 -0.26 -10.49
N GLU A 697 35.09 -1.35 -10.21
CA GLU A 697 35.22 -2.52 -11.09
C GLU A 697 35.44 -3.79 -10.26
N ASP A 698 34.69 -4.85 -10.55
CA ASP A 698 34.77 -6.12 -9.82
C ASP A 698 35.75 -7.13 -10.45
N ASP A 699 36.03 -7.03 -11.76
CA ASP A 699 37.07 -7.82 -12.42
C ASP A 699 38.47 -7.28 -12.11
N GLU A 700 39.20 -8.00 -11.25
CA GLU A 700 40.58 -7.66 -10.84
C GLU A 700 41.51 -7.41 -12.04
N ARG A 701 41.38 -8.15 -13.15
CA ARG A 701 42.27 -7.98 -14.31
C ARG A 701 41.97 -6.70 -15.07
N PHE A 702 40.69 -6.36 -15.20
CA PHE A 702 40.28 -5.14 -15.88
C PHE A 702 40.51 -3.92 -15.00
N ALA A 703 40.32 -4.04 -13.69
CA ALA A 703 40.68 -3.04 -12.70
C ALA A 703 42.17 -2.68 -12.76
N ASP A 704 43.06 -3.67 -12.86
CA ASP A 704 44.51 -3.44 -13.04
C ASP A 704 44.81 -2.69 -14.36
N ILE A 705 44.14 -3.03 -15.48
CA ILE A 705 44.30 -2.33 -16.76
C ILE A 705 43.87 -0.86 -16.65
N LEU A 706 42.72 -0.59 -16.02
CA LEU A 706 42.21 0.77 -15.80
C LEU A 706 43.13 1.58 -14.89
N TYR A 707 43.69 0.94 -13.87
CA TYR A 707 44.65 1.56 -12.95
C TYR A 707 45.95 1.95 -13.65
N GLU A 708 46.54 1.05 -14.44
CA GLU A 708 47.73 1.34 -15.24
C GLU A 708 47.46 2.49 -16.22
N LEU A 709 46.33 2.45 -16.94
CA LEU A 709 45.96 3.49 -17.89
C LEU A 709 45.74 4.85 -17.23
N ALA A 710 45.09 4.90 -16.06
CA ALA A 710 44.89 6.12 -15.30
C ALA A 710 46.22 6.76 -14.90
N HIS A 711 47.19 5.94 -14.46
CA HIS A 711 48.53 6.40 -14.09
C HIS A 711 49.33 6.88 -15.32
N GLU A 712 49.22 6.20 -16.46
CA GLU A 712 49.84 6.64 -17.72
C GLU A 712 49.32 8.01 -18.17
N LEU A 713 48.05 8.32 -17.90
CA LEU A 713 47.42 9.62 -18.20
C LEU A 713 47.65 10.68 -17.09
N GLY A 714 48.34 10.31 -16.00
CA GLY A 714 48.71 11.21 -14.91
C GLY A 714 47.57 11.54 -13.93
N PHE A 715 46.62 10.62 -13.75
CA PHE A 715 45.61 10.68 -12.69
C PHE A 715 46.04 9.85 -11.47
N ASP A 716 45.72 10.34 -10.28
CA ASP A 716 45.75 9.50 -9.06
C ASP A 716 44.50 8.61 -9.06
N CYS A 717 44.65 7.29 -8.97
CA CYS A 717 43.56 6.34 -9.14
C CYS A 717 43.24 5.57 -7.85
N VAL A 718 41.95 5.52 -7.48
CA VAL A 718 41.43 4.70 -6.38
C VAL A 718 40.55 3.59 -6.95
N LEU A 719 40.89 2.33 -6.68
CA LEU A 719 40.12 1.17 -7.12
C LEU A 719 39.14 0.72 -6.03
N VAL A 720 37.91 0.42 -6.42
CA VAL A 720 36.86 -0.09 -5.55
C VAL A 720 36.14 -1.23 -6.27
N SER A 721 35.85 -2.33 -5.58
CA SER A 721 35.20 -3.49 -6.20
C SER A 721 33.72 -3.67 -5.83
N HIS A 722 33.20 -2.85 -4.91
CA HIS A 722 31.84 -2.95 -4.39
C HIS A 722 31.15 -1.58 -4.36
N GLY A 723 29.87 -1.55 -4.73
CA GLY A 723 29.08 -0.33 -4.80
C GLY A 723 28.88 0.38 -3.46
N ALA A 724 28.65 -0.36 -2.37
CA ALA A 724 28.46 0.22 -1.03
C ALA A 724 29.74 0.92 -0.51
N GLU A 725 30.90 0.33 -0.77
CA GLU A 725 32.20 0.94 -0.45
C GLU A 725 32.47 2.16 -1.33
N ALA A 726 32.10 2.09 -2.62
CA ALA A 726 32.25 3.21 -3.55
C ALA A 726 31.45 4.44 -3.10
N MET A 727 30.21 4.25 -2.61
CA MET A 727 29.40 5.34 -2.06
C MET A 727 30.07 6.02 -0.87
N ARG A 728 30.63 5.26 0.07
CA ARG A 728 31.34 5.80 1.24
C ARG A 728 32.58 6.58 0.82
N LEU A 729 33.43 5.96 0.01
CA LEU A 729 34.69 6.57 -0.43
C LEU A 729 34.45 7.78 -1.34
N ALA A 730 33.40 7.80 -2.16
CA ALA A 730 33.07 8.94 -3.00
C ALA A 730 32.77 10.20 -2.17
N ARG A 731 32.11 10.04 -1.00
CA ARG A 731 31.84 11.14 -0.06
C ARG A 731 33.10 11.62 0.66
N GLU A 732 33.94 10.68 1.09
CA GLU A 732 35.16 10.95 1.86
C GLU A 732 36.27 11.57 1.00
N LEU A 733 36.50 10.99 -0.18
CA LEU A 733 37.63 11.35 -1.06
C LEU A 733 37.28 12.41 -2.11
N ARG A 734 35.98 12.59 -2.42
CA ARG A 734 35.47 13.51 -3.45
C ARG A 734 36.30 13.48 -4.75
N PRO A 735 36.34 12.33 -5.45
CA PRO A 735 37.14 12.19 -6.65
C PRO A 735 36.68 13.17 -7.73
N SER A 736 37.62 13.61 -8.56
CA SER A 736 37.39 14.48 -9.70
C SER A 736 36.59 13.79 -10.81
N GLY A 737 36.53 12.45 -10.83
CA GLY A 737 35.65 11.67 -11.70
C GLY A 737 35.56 10.21 -11.30
N ILE A 738 34.55 9.51 -11.80
CA ILE A 738 34.29 8.10 -11.50
C ILE A 738 34.16 7.31 -12.81
N LEU A 739 34.89 6.21 -12.94
CA LEU A 739 34.59 5.16 -13.91
C LEU A 739 33.84 4.05 -13.18
N LEU A 740 32.69 3.66 -13.69
CA LEU A 740 31.75 2.79 -13.00
C LEU A 740 31.37 1.61 -13.87
N ASP A 741 31.67 0.39 -13.40
CA ASP A 741 31.14 -0.82 -13.98
C ASP A 741 29.69 -1.07 -13.56
N VAL A 742 28.88 -1.65 -14.46
CA VAL A 742 27.48 -2.00 -14.17
C VAL A 742 27.36 -3.32 -13.39
N GLY A 743 28.32 -4.24 -13.55
CA GLY A 743 28.27 -5.63 -13.10
C GLY A 743 28.67 -5.90 -11.65
N LEU A 744 28.55 -4.93 -10.74
CA LEU A 744 29.10 -5.03 -9.38
C LEU A 744 28.49 -6.18 -8.53
N PRO A 745 29.25 -6.73 -7.56
CA PRO A 745 28.88 -7.92 -6.80
C PRO A 745 27.73 -7.71 -5.79
N ASP A 746 27.53 -6.50 -5.30
CA ASP A 746 26.62 -6.15 -4.20
C ASP A 746 25.35 -5.39 -4.63
N GLN A 747 25.41 -4.64 -5.74
CA GLN A 747 24.28 -3.94 -6.35
C GLN A 747 24.55 -3.62 -7.82
N SER A 748 23.52 -3.30 -8.60
CA SER A 748 23.71 -2.82 -9.97
C SER A 748 24.47 -1.50 -9.99
N GLY A 749 25.46 -1.35 -10.89
CA GLY A 749 26.19 -0.09 -11.05
C GLY A 749 25.28 1.05 -11.53
N LEU A 750 24.15 0.76 -12.20
CA LEU A 750 23.15 1.79 -12.51
C LEU A 750 22.47 2.34 -11.25
N SER A 751 22.27 1.51 -10.22
CA SER A 751 21.77 1.95 -8.92
C SER A 751 22.82 2.79 -8.18
N VAL A 752 24.10 2.42 -8.27
CA VAL A 752 25.21 3.24 -7.74
C VAL A 752 25.24 4.61 -8.42
N LEU A 753 25.09 4.65 -9.75
CA LEU A 753 25.01 5.89 -10.51
C LEU A 753 23.86 6.77 -10.01
N ASP A 754 22.65 6.23 -9.94
CA ASP A 754 21.47 6.96 -9.45
C ASP A 754 21.68 7.50 -8.02
N GLN A 755 22.19 6.67 -7.10
CA GLN A 755 22.47 7.07 -5.72
C GLN A 755 23.53 8.18 -5.64
N LEU A 756 24.63 8.06 -6.40
CA LEU A 756 25.65 9.10 -6.47
C LEU A 756 25.10 10.42 -7.02
N LYS A 757 24.16 10.35 -7.97
CA LYS A 757 23.53 11.51 -8.59
C LYS A 757 22.41 12.14 -7.76
N GLN A 758 21.87 11.43 -6.76
CA GLN A 758 20.90 11.97 -5.81
C GLN A 758 21.55 12.60 -4.57
N ASP A 759 22.78 12.21 -4.24
CA ASP A 759 23.49 12.74 -3.08
C ASP A 759 24.11 14.12 -3.40
N PRO A 760 23.75 15.20 -2.66
CA PRO A 760 24.28 16.55 -2.84
C PRO A 760 25.81 16.63 -2.90
N SER A 761 26.47 15.77 -2.12
CA SER A 761 27.92 15.78 -1.97
C SER A 761 28.66 15.07 -3.11
N THR A 762 27.98 14.24 -3.90
CA THR A 762 28.59 13.46 -4.99
C THR A 762 27.95 13.68 -6.36
N ARG A 763 26.76 14.30 -6.46
CA ARG A 763 25.97 14.42 -7.70
C ARG A 763 26.67 15.14 -8.85
N HIS A 764 27.54 16.08 -8.50
CA HIS A 764 28.31 16.89 -9.43
C HIS A 764 29.49 16.12 -10.03
N ILE A 765 29.92 15.00 -9.43
CA ILE A 765 31.09 14.25 -9.90
C ILE A 765 30.76 13.66 -11.29
N PRO A 766 31.60 13.85 -12.31
CA PRO A 766 31.39 13.25 -13.63
C PRO A 766 31.59 11.73 -13.57
N ILE A 767 30.57 10.97 -14.02
CA ILE A 767 30.60 9.49 -13.97
C ILE A 767 30.56 8.95 -15.39
N HIS A 768 31.52 8.09 -15.74
CA HIS A 768 31.56 7.36 -17.00
C HIS A 768 31.23 5.89 -16.75
N VAL A 769 30.23 5.35 -17.43
CA VAL A 769 29.79 3.97 -17.23
C VAL A 769 30.50 3.03 -18.20
N VAL A 770 31.04 1.93 -17.71
CA VAL A 770 31.60 0.85 -18.53
C VAL A 770 30.74 -0.39 -18.29
N SER A 771 30.31 -1.10 -19.33
CA SER A 771 29.36 -2.21 -19.14
C SER A 771 29.50 -3.32 -20.19
N VAL A 772 29.09 -4.53 -19.83
CA VAL A 772 28.96 -5.70 -20.72
C VAL A 772 27.59 -5.73 -21.44
N ALA A 773 26.56 -5.07 -20.88
CA ALA A 773 25.19 -5.08 -21.37
C ALA A 773 24.72 -3.69 -21.84
N ASP A 774 24.02 -3.63 -22.98
CA ASP A 774 23.61 -2.41 -23.70
C ASP A 774 22.50 -1.63 -22.94
N HIS A 775 22.94 -0.80 -22.00
CA HIS A 775 22.11 0.10 -21.20
C HIS A 775 22.52 1.57 -21.42
N ILE A 776 23.01 1.89 -22.62
CA ILE A 776 23.53 3.22 -22.97
C ILE A 776 22.52 4.31 -22.62
N GLN A 777 21.27 4.11 -23.02
CA GLN A 777 20.23 5.12 -22.89
C GLN A 777 19.89 5.41 -21.43
N THR A 778 19.70 4.37 -20.62
CA THR A 778 19.40 4.49 -19.18
C THR A 778 20.54 5.15 -18.41
N ALA A 779 21.80 4.79 -18.69
CA ALA A 779 22.95 5.40 -18.03
C ALA A 779 23.08 6.91 -18.31
N LEU A 780 22.82 7.33 -19.55
CA LEU A 780 22.85 8.74 -19.94
C LEU A 780 21.66 9.52 -19.33
N GLU A 781 20.47 8.93 -19.29
CA GLU A 781 19.29 9.53 -18.64
C GLU A 781 19.50 9.75 -17.13
N LEU A 782 20.28 8.89 -16.47
CA LEU A 782 20.69 9.04 -15.06
C LEU A 782 21.82 10.05 -14.85
N GLY A 783 22.34 10.69 -15.91
CA GLY A 783 23.37 11.74 -15.81
C GLY A 783 24.82 11.27 -15.93
N ALA A 784 25.08 10.11 -16.56
CA ALA A 784 26.43 9.72 -16.94
C ALA A 784 27.01 10.65 -18.03
N VAL A 785 28.30 10.94 -17.96
CA VAL A 785 29.05 11.77 -18.92
C VAL A 785 29.39 11.01 -20.20
N GLY A 786 29.42 9.68 -20.12
CA GLY A 786 29.61 8.81 -21.27
C GLY A 786 29.48 7.35 -20.89
N TYR A 787 29.52 6.51 -21.92
CA TYR A 787 29.33 5.08 -21.79
C TYR A 787 30.27 4.32 -22.75
N ALA A 788 30.78 3.15 -22.33
CA ALA A 788 31.59 2.25 -23.14
C ALA A 788 31.18 0.77 -22.98
N LEU A 789 31.20 0.00 -24.08
CA LEU A 789 30.86 -1.44 -24.10
C LEU A 789 32.11 -2.31 -23.98
N LYS A 790 32.12 -3.26 -23.03
CA LYS A 790 33.16 -4.30 -22.92
C LYS A 790 32.99 -5.33 -24.05
N PRO A 791 34.07 -5.75 -24.76
CA PRO A 791 35.46 -5.37 -24.57
C PRO A 791 35.76 -3.98 -25.17
N VAL A 792 36.24 -3.07 -24.32
CA VAL A 792 36.56 -1.69 -24.72
C VAL A 792 37.97 -1.66 -25.30
N ALA A 793 38.16 -1.06 -26.47
CA ALA A 793 39.50 -0.83 -27.01
C ALA A 793 40.26 0.20 -26.14
N ARG A 794 41.59 0.10 -26.07
CA ARG A 794 42.41 1.01 -25.25
C ARG A 794 42.17 2.48 -25.64
N GLU A 795 41.98 2.76 -26.92
CA GLU A 795 41.67 4.09 -27.44
C GLU A 795 40.37 4.65 -26.85
N GLU A 796 39.33 3.83 -26.70
CA GLU A 796 38.04 4.25 -26.15
C GLU A 796 38.11 4.57 -24.64
N LEU A 797 38.91 3.82 -23.88
CA LEU A 797 39.19 4.11 -22.48
C LEU A 797 39.97 5.42 -22.31
N VAL A 798 40.97 5.67 -23.18
CA VAL A 798 41.70 6.95 -23.19
C VAL A 798 40.74 8.11 -23.44
N GLU A 799 39.80 7.97 -24.38
CA GLU A 799 38.76 8.98 -24.64
C GLU A 799 37.75 9.11 -23.48
N ALA A 800 37.51 8.06 -22.67
CA ALA A 800 36.71 8.17 -21.44
C ALA A 800 37.40 9.04 -20.39
N PHE A 801 38.70 8.82 -20.13
CA PHE A 801 39.49 9.64 -19.19
C PHE A 801 39.62 11.09 -19.65
N LYS A 802 39.88 11.33 -20.95
CA LYS A 802 39.92 12.69 -21.51
C LYS A 802 38.60 13.44 -21.35
N ARG A 803 37.46 12.78 -21.55
CA ARG A 803 36.14 13.41 -21.35
C ARG A 803 35.89 13.84 -19.90
N VAL A 804 36.38 13.05 -18.94
CA VAL A 804 36.37 13.43 -17.52
C VAL A 804 37.29 14.64 -17.28
N GLU A 805 38.48 14.64 -17.88
CA GLU A 805 39.46 15.73 -17.77
C GLU A 805 38.98 17.07 -18.35
N GLU A 806 38.41 17.05 -19.56
CA GLU A 806 37.92 18.23 -20.26
C GLU A 806 36.83 18.95 -19.46
N LYS A 807 36.03 18.21 -18.69
CA LYS A 807 35.02 18.78 -17.80
C LYS A 807 35.61 19.40 -16.54
N LEU A 808 36.76 18.92 -16.07
CA LEU A 808 37.45 19.44 -14.88
C LEU A 808 38.21 20.75 -15.14
N GLN A 809 38.65 21.00 -16.38
CA GLN A 809 39.50 22.16 -16.72
C GLN A 809 38.73 23.45 -17.07
N ARG A 810 37.39 23.43 -17.15
CA ARG A 810 36.60 24.60 -17.60
C ARG A 810 36.21 25.51 -16.43
N ARG A 811 36.56 26.80 -16.53
CA ARG A 811 36.37 27.82 -15.47
C ARG A 811 35.01 28.52 -15.47
N ALA A 812 34.24 28.46 -16.56
CA ALA A 812 32.90 29.05 -16.64
C ALA A 812 32.04 28.25 -17.63
N SER A 813 30.80 27.93 -17.24
CA SER A 813 29.83 27.22 -18.07
C SER A 813 29.01 28.21 -18.90
N ARG A 814 28.83 27.95 -20.20
CA ARG A 814 28.03 28.81 -21.09
C ARG A 814 26.62 28.25 -21.25
N LEU A 815 25.62 29.04 -20.89
CA LEU A 815 24.20 28.70 -20.98
C LEU A 815 23.52 29.54 -22.06
N LEU A 816 22.76 28.90 -22.95
CA LEU A 816 21.87 29.59 -23.90
C LEU A 816 20.42 29.48 -23.43
N VAL A 817 19.71 30.60 -23.29
CA VAL A 817 18.29 30.65 -22.94
C VAL A 817 17.49 31.15 -24.13
N VAL A 818 16.64 30.30 -24.71
CA VAL A 818 15.81 30.58 -25.88
C VAL A 818 14.34 30.64 -25.44
N GLU A 819 13.79 31.85 -25.34
CA GLU A 819 12.46 32.10 -24.78
C GLU A 819 11.86 33.32 -25.47
N ASP A 820 10.60 33.28 -25.89
CA ASP A 820 10.00 34.38 -26.67
C ASP A 820 9.59 35.55 -25.76
N ASP A 821 8.99 35.22 -24.61
CA ASP A 821 8.54 36.17 -23.61
C ASP A 821 9.73 36.86 -22.92
N PRO A 822 9.91 38.19 -23.09
CA PRO A 822 11.01 38.92 -22.50
C PRO A 822 11.01 38.90 -20.96
N ASP A 823 9.83 38.85 -20.32
CA ASP A 823 9.70 38.84 -18.86
C ASP A 823 10.08 37.46 -18.29
N LEU A 824 9.63 36.39 -18.96
CA LEU A 824 10.01 35.02 -18.61
C LEU A 824 11.50 34.77 -18.87
N ARG A 825 12.04 35.25 -20.00
CA ARG A 825 13.46 35.17 -20.35
C ARG A 825 14.34 35.89 -19.32
N ALA A 826 13.93 37.08 -18.87
CA ALA A 826 14.62 37.81 -17.81
C ALA A 826 14.54 37.07 -16.47
N SER A 827 13.39 36.47 -16.15
CA SER A 827 13.19 35.68 -14.93
C SER A 827 14.05 34.43 -14.90
N ILE A 828 14.12 33.67 -16.01
CA ILE A 828 14.99 32.51 -16.16
C ILE A 828 16.46 32.91 -16.03
N SER A 829 16.85 34.02 -16.66
CA SER A 829 18.23 34.51 -16.60
C SER A 829 18.64 34.91 -15.18
N LEU A 830 17.77 35.62 -14.46
CA LEU A 830 18.01 36.02 -13.07
C LEU A 830 18.07 34.79 -12.15
N LEU A 831 17.20 33.81 -12.38
CA LEU A 831 17.13 32.57 -11.60
C LEU A 831 18.40 31.72 -11.73
N LEU A 832 18.96 31.64 -12.94
CA LEU A 832 20.12 30.81 -13.27
C LEU A 832 21.46 31.55 -13.18
N GLN A 833 21.44 32.84 -12.85
CA GLN A 833 22.64 33.66 -12.75
C GLN A 833 23.55 33.16 -11.63
N ALA A 834 24.84 33.01 -11.93
CA ALA A 834 25.87 32.68 -10.96
C ALA A 834 27.25 33.15 -11.45
N ASP A 835 28.22 33.27 -10.53
CA ASP A 835 29.58 33.77 -10.84
C ASP A 835 30.34 32.88 -11.83
N ASP A 836 29.94 31.62 -11.98
CA ASP A 836 30.53 30.59 -12.84
C ASP A 836 29.69 30.28 -14.10
N ILE A 837 28.62 31.04 -14.37
CA ILE A 837 27.73 30.84 -15.53
C ILE A 837 27.66 32.09 -16.41
N GLU A 838 28.00 31.94 -17.68
CA GLU A 838 27.81 32.96 -18.73
C GLU A 838 26.50 32.69 -19.48
N ILE A 839 25.46 33.48 -19.21
CA ILE A 839 24.14 33.33 -19.84
C ILE A 839 24.04 34.19 -21.11
N THR A 840 23.67 33.57 -22.22
CA THR A 840 23.28 34.23 -23.48
C THR A 840 21.79 34.01 -23.70
N THR A 841 21.06 35.05 -24.10
CA THR A 841 19.62 34.99 -24.31
C THR A 841 19.30 35.14 -25.80
N ALA A 842 18.24 34.46 -26.26
CA ALA A 842 17.69 34.58 -27.61
C ALA A 842 16.16 34.61 -27.54
N GLY A 843 15.53 35.50 -28.29
CA GLY A 843 14.06 35.61 -28.40
C GLY A 843 13.46 34.88 -29.60
N THR A 844 14.31 34.41 -30.52
CA THR A 844 13.89 33.81 -31.80
C THR A 844 14.80 32.64 -32.18
N VAL A 845 14.32 31.74 -33.03
CA VAL A 845 15.11 30.63 -33.60
C VAL A 845 16.29 31.16 -34.41
N ALA A 846 16.09 32.22 -35.19
CA ALA A 846 17.16 32.84 -35.98
C ALA A 846 18.32 33.35 -35.11
N GLU A 847 18.02 34.04 -34.01
CA GLU A 847 19.00 34.55 -33.04
C GLU A 847 19.72 33.40 -32.30
N ALA A 848 18.97 32.36 -31.91
CA ALA A 848 19.55 31.16 -31.30
C ALA A 848 20.55 30.46 -32.23
N LEU A 849 20.22 30.31 -33.53
CA LEU A 849 21.11 29.74 -34.53
C LEU A 849 22.33 30.61 -34.83
N GLU A 850 22.21 31.93 -34.77
CA GLU A 850 23.34 32.86 -34.89
C GLU A 850 24.32 32.68 -33.72
N HIS A 851 23.81 32.59 -32.49
CA HIS A 851 24.63 32.32 -31.31
C HIS A 851 25.30 30.94 -31.35
N LEU A 852 24.57 29.90 -31.75
CA LEU A 852 25.09 28.54 -31.93
C LEU A 852 26.13 28.45 -33.06
N ALA A 853 26.07 29.33 -34.06
CA ALA A 853 27.10 29.44 -35.10
C ALA A 853 28.38 30.10 -34.59
N ALA A 854 28.22 31.12 -33.74
CA ALA A 854 29.33 31.95 -33.26
C ALA A 854 30.16 31.27 -32.17
N ARG A 855 29.53 30.47 -31.31
CA ARG A 855 30.18 29.84 -30.14
C ARG A 855 29.47 28.56 -29.70
N THR A 856 30.19 27.74 -28.94
CA THR A 856 29.65 26.53 -28.29
C THR A 856 29.05 26.86 -26.93
N PHE A 857 27.97 26.18 -26.58
CA PHE A 857 27.31 26.24 -25.27
C PHE A 857 27.40 24.89 -24.55
N ASP A 858 27.37 24.91 -23.23
CA ASP A 858 27.41 23.70 -22.38
C ASP A 858 26.00 23.21 -22.04
N CYS A 859 24.99 24.07 -22.11
CA CYS A 859 23.58 23.75 -21.94
C CYS A 859 22.70 24.78 -22.67
N MET A 860 21.54 24.35 -23.15
CA MET A 860 20.51 25.22 -23.72
C MET A 860 19.17 24.99 -23.04
N VAL A 861 18.55 26.05 -22.51
CA VAL A 861 17.16 26.07 -22.04
C VAL A 861 16.32 26.64 -23.17
N MET A 862 15.31 25.92 -23.65
CA MET A 862 14.43 26.40 -24.72
C MET A 862 12.96 26.23 -24.38
N ASP A 863 12.13 27.18 -24.79
CA ASP A 863 10.69 26.94 -24.98
C ASP A 863 10.40 26.43 -26.41
N LEU A 864 9.25 25.77 -26.57
CA LEU A 864 8.79 25.22 -27.84
C LEU A 864 7.98 26.21 -28.68
N MET A 865 7.45 27.28 -28.08
CA MET A 865 6.65 28.30 -28.75
C MET A 865 7.50 29.54 -28.99
N LEU A 866 8.15 29.59 -30.15
CA LEU A 866 8.94 30.75 -30.57
C LEU A 866 8.21 31.48 -31.72
N PRO A 867 8.42 32.79 -31.90
CA PRO A 867 7.58 33.62 -32.77
C PRO A 867 7.90 33.47 -34.27
N ASP A 868 9.10 32.98 -34.62
CA ASP A 868 9.59 32.86 -36.00
C ASP A 868 9.56 31.43 -36.55
N ALA A 869 9.71 30.42 -35.69
CA ALA A 869 9.55 29.00 -36.00
C ALA A 869 9.28 28.24 -34.69
N SER A 870 8.89 26.97 -34.75
CA SER A 870 8.73 26.20 -33.50
C SER A 870 10.10 25.77 -32.96
N GLY A 871 10.21 25.56 -31.63
CA GLY A 871 11.40 24.96 -31.04
C GLY A 871 11.77 23.59 -31.64
N TYR A 872 10.79 22.87 -32.22
CA TYR A 872 11.03 21.68 -33.04
C TYR A 872 11.88 21.97 -34.28
N ASP A 873 11.63 23.09 -34.96
CA ASP A 873 12.34 23.48 -36.18
C ASP A 873 13.79 23.87 -35.87
N LEU A 874 14.03 24.48 -34.69
CA LEU A 874 15.38 24.74 -34.17
C LEU A 874 16.16 23.44 -33.98
N LEU A 875 15.56 22.45 -33.31
CA LEU A 875 16.18 21.13 -33.08
C LEU A 875 16.43 20.38 -34.39
N GLU A 876 15.50 20.44 -35.34
CA GLU A 876 15.63 19.81 -36.65
C GLU A 876 16.77 20.45 -37.47
N GLN A 877 16.88 21.78 -37.47
CA GLN A 877 17.97 22.49 -38.16
C GLN A 877 19.34 22.25 -37.51
N MET A 878 19.40 22.12 -36.18
CA MET A 878 20.62 21.71 -35.48
C MET A 878 21.01 20.26 -35.80
N GLY A 879 20.03 19.36 -35.96
CA GLY A 879 20.26 17.95 -36.29
C GLY A 879 20.56 17.66 -37.77
N ALA A 880 20.08 18.49 -38.69
CA ALA A 880 20.18 18.27 -40.14
C ALA A 880 21.55 18.64 -40.76
N GLY A 881 22.52 19.18 -40.00
CA GLY A 881 23.83 19.57 -40.54
C GLY A 881 25.00 19.50 -39.55
N ARG A 882 26.24 19.41 -40.06
CA ARG A 882 27.50 19.47 -39.27
C ARG A 882 27.90 20.89 -38.85
N LYS A 883 27.02 21.88 -39.03
CA LYS A 883 27.34 23.30 -38.95
C LYS A 883 27.29 23.87 -37.51
N TYR A 884 26.55 23.22 -36.61
CA TYR A 884 26.29 23.70 -35.25
C TYR A 884 26.71 22.66 -34.21
N ALA A 885 27.22 23.11 -33.07
CA ALA A 885 27.42 22.24 -31.91
C ALA A 885 26.08 21.95 -31.25
N PHE A 886 25.87 20.71 -30.79
CA PHE A 886 24.62 20.28 -30.18
C PHE A 886 24.77 20.19 -28.64
N PRO A 887 24.48 21.26 -27.89
CA PRO A 887 24.49 21.20 -26.42
C PRO A 887 23.30 20.36 -25.90
N PRO A 888 23.40 19.82 -24.66
CA PRO A 888 22.24 19.35 -23.91
C PRO A 888 21.11 20.38 -23.90
N VAL A 889 19.87 19.90 -24.11
CA VAL A 889 18.69 20.75 -24.25
C VAL A 889 17.69 20.46 -23.14
N ILE A 890 17.31 21.49 -22.41
CA ILE A 890 16.24 21.48 -21.42
C ILE A 890 15.03 22.16 -22.06
N VAL A 891 13.93 21.41 -22.22
CA VAL A 891 12.69 21.97 -22.73
C VAL A 891 11.87 22.50 -21.55
N TYR A 892 11.80 23.83 -21.42
CA TYR A 892 11.04 24.51 -20.40
C TYR A 892 9.73 25.02 -21.01
N THR A 893 8.68 24.20 -20.95
CA THR A 893 7.39 24.54 -21.56
C THR A 893 6.24 24.49 -20.57
N GLY A 894 5.28 25.39 -20.76
CA GLY A 894 4.13 25.56 -19.88
C GLY A 894 3.01 24.52 -20.03
N ARG A 895 3.13 23.59 -20.98
CA ARG A 895 2.13 22.57 -21.31
C ARG A 895 2.68 21.17 -21.09
N ALA A 896 1.82 20.24 -20.67
CA ALA A 896 2.16 18.82 -20.70
C ALA A 896 2.34 18.37 -22.15
N LEU A 897 3.44 17.67 -22.43
CA LEU A 897 3.70 17.11 -23.76
C LEU A 897 3.02 15.74 -23.87
N THR A 898 2.46 15.48 -25.04
CA THR A 898 1.92 14.14 -25.35
C THR A 898 3.06 13.14 -25.59
N ARG A 899 2.80 11.84 -25.40
CA ARG A 899 3.81 10.79 -25.68
C ARG A 899 4.37 10.87 -27.11
N ASP A 900 3.54 11.22 -28.09
CA ASP A 900 3.96 11.38 -29.48
C ASP A 900 4.88 12.60 -29.70
N GLU A 901 4.59 13.72 -29.03
CA GLU A 901 5.43 14.92 -29.04
C GLU A 901 6.77 14.67 -28.35
N GLU A 902 6.75 13.97 -27.22
CA GLU A 902 7.94 13.55 -26.48
C GLU A 902 8.84 12.65 -27.33
N GLN A 903 8.24 11.64 -27.99
CA GLN A 903 8.95 10.73 -28.87
C GLN A 903 9.48 11.44 -30.12
N ARG A 904 8.80 12.48 -30.62
CA ARG A 904 9.29 13.32 -31.71
C ARG A 904 10.52 14.12 -31.30
N LEU A 905 10.52 14.72 -30.09
CA LEU A 905 11.69 15.42 -29.56
C LEU A 905 12.88 14.47 -29.40
N ARG A 906 12.67 13.27 -28.84
CA ARG A 906 13.71 12.25 -28.64
C ARG A 906 14.40 11.79 -29.94
N ARG A 907 13.79 11.97 -31.12
CA ARG A 907 14.43 11.62 -32.41
C ARG A 907 15.57 12.56 -32.80
N TYR A 908 15.58 13.80 -32.30
CA TYR A 908 16.51 14.84 -32.74
C TYR A 908 17.74 15.02 -31.83
N SER A 909 17.81 14.39 -30.64
CA SER A 909 19.02 14.43 -29.81
C SER A 909 19.12 13.38 -28.70
N ARG A 910 20.37 13.06 -28.34
CA ARG A 910 20.81 12.16 -27.25
C ARG A 910 20.72 12.78 -25.83
N SER A 911 20.25 14.01 -25.68
CA SER A 911 20.28 14.74 -24.40
C SER A 911 19.19 15.81 -24.30
N ILE A 912 17.93 15.38 -24.46
CA ILE A 912 16.75 16.25 -24.26
C ILE A 912 16.03 15.83 -22.97
N ILE A 913 15.90 16.75 -22.00
CA ILE A 913 15.07 16.53 -20.81
C ILE A 913 13.75 17.27 -20.97
N ILE A 914 12.66 16.51 -20.86
CA ILE A 914 11.30 16.95 -21.11
C ILE A 914 10.53 16.95 -19.79
N LYS A 915 10.12 18.12 -19.27
CA LYS A 915 9.37 18.21 -18.01
C LYS A 915 8.24 19.25 -18.09
N GLY A 916 7.00 18.76 -18.13
CA GLY A 916 5.77 19.53 -18.39
C GLY A 916 5.10 20.19 -17.18
N ALA A 917 5.85 20.78 -16.24
CA ALA A 917 5.24 21.56 -15.16
C ALA A 917 6.09 22.79 -14.82
N LYS A 918 5.49 23.97 -14.91
CA LYS A 918 6.05 25.33 -14.72
C LYS A 918 6.65 25.58 -13.32
N SER A 919 7.71 24.86 -12.96
CA SER A 919 8.36 24.95 -11.67
C SER A 919 9.77 25.54 -11.87
N PRO A 920 10.02 26.78 -11.39
CA PRO A 920 11.36 27.39 -11.37
C PRO A 920 12.38 26.51 -10.62
N GLU A 921 11.93 25.79 -9.58
CA GLU A 921 12.76 24.91 -8.77
C GLU A 921 13.37 23.77 -9.61
N ARG A 922 12.57 23.16 -10.49
CA ARG A 922 13.01 22.07 -11.38
C ARG A 922 14.01 22.54 -12.42
N LEU A 923 13.86 23.75 -12.93
CA LEU A 923 14.79 24.31 -13.91
C LEU A 923 16.18 24.51 -13.28
N VAL A 924 16.25 25.01 -12.04
CA VAL A 924 17.51 25.16 -11.29
C VAL A 924 18.17 23.80 -11.06
N ASP A 925 17.40 22.77 -10.71
CA ASP A 925 17.90 21.41 -10.48
C ASP A 925 18.54 20.79 -11.72
N GLU A 926 17.87 20.91 -12.87
CA GLU A 926 18.39 20.37 -14.14
C GLU A 926 19.67 21.08 -14.60
N VAL A 927 19.67 22.41 -14.54
CA VAL A 927 20.84 23.21 -14.93
C VAL A 927 22.02 22.92 -14.00
N THR A 928 21.78 22.76 -12.70
CA THR A 928 22.83 22.40 -11.73
C THR A 928 23.42 21.01 -12.01
N LEU A 929 22.58 20.03 -12.35
CA LEU A 929 23.02 18.67 -12.72
C LEU A 929 23.87 18.68 -13.98
N PHE A 930 23.41 19.33 -15.05
CA PHE A 930 24.12 19.33 -16.34
C PHE A 930 25.44 20.11 -16.30
N LEU A 931 25.46 21.21 -15.55
CA LEU A 931 26.68 22.00 -15.36
C LEU A 931 27.62 21.40 -14.30
N HIS A 932 27.27 20.26 -13.68
CA HIS A 932 28.11 19.53 -12.73
C HIS A 932 28.59 20.43 -11.57
N ARG A 933 27.69 21.28 -11.04
CA ARG A 933 28.00 22.26 -9.99
C ARG A 933 27.81 21.67 -8.60
N VAL A 934 28.68 22.08 -7.66
CA VAL A 934 28.59 21.67 -6.26
C VAL A 934 27.49 22.47 -5.57
N GLU A 935 26.45 21.83 -5.05
CA GLU A 935 25.31 22.52 -4.42
C GLU A 935 25.73 23.48 -3.29
N ALA A 936 26.74 23.11 -2.50
CA ALA A 936 27.26 23.93 -1.41
C ALA A 936 27.85 25.28 -1.87
N THR A 937 28.15 25.42 -3.17
CA THR A 937 28.64 26.67 -3.78
C THR A 937 27.53 27.52 -4.40
N LEU A 938 26.30 27.02 -4.44
CA LEU A 938 25.14 27.76 -4.96
C LEU A 938 24.68 28.83 -3.96
N PRO A 939 24.08 29.94 -4.45
CA PRO A 939 23.39 30.91 -3.60
C PRO A 939 22.30 30.26 -2.71
N PRO A 940 22.06 30.79 -1.49
CA PRO A 940 21.10 30.21 -0.55
C PRO A 940 19.67 30.07 -1.09
N ASP A 941 19.25 30.98 -1.98
CA ASP A 941 17.91 30.94 -2.57
C ASP A 941 17.77 29.79 -3.59
N GLN A 942 18.81 29.53 -4.39
CA GLN A 942 18.86 28.37 -5.28
C GLN A 942 18.91 27.06 -4.48
N GLN A 943 19.64 27.01 -3.36
CA GLN A 943 19.66 25.84 -2.46
C GLN A 943 18.26 25.54 -1.87
N LYS A 944 17.51 26.57 -1.46
CA LYS A 944 16.13 26.41 -0.96
C LYS A 944 15.18 25.91 -2.05
N LEU A 945 15.28 26.43 -3.26
CA LEU A 945 14.49 25.97 -4.41
C LEU A 945 14.80 24.50 -4.73
N LEU A 946 16.08 24.09 -4.69
CA LEU A 946 16.49 22.68 -4.86
C LEU A 946 15.92 21.77 -3.79
N MET A 947 15.91 22.21 -2.52
CA MET A 947 15.28 21.46 -1.43
C MET A 947 13.76 21.30 -1.66
N GLN A 948 13.09 22.34 -2.14
CA GLN A 948 11.66 22.31 -2.46
C GLN A 948 11.32 21.43 -3.68
N ALA A 949 12.18 21.40 -4.70
CA ALA A 949 12.02 20.49 -5.85
C ALA A 949 12.01 19.03 -5.39
N ARG A 950 12.94 18.65 -4.50
CA ARG A 950 13.10 17.28 -3.99
C ARG A 950 11.96 16.83 -3.09
N GLN A 951 11.36 17.75 -2.32
CA GLN A 951 10.20 17.45 -1.47
C GLN A 951 8.91 17.21 -2.27
N ARG A 952 8.85 17.65 -3.52
CA ARG A 952 7.68 17.51 -4.41
C ARG A 952 7.81 16.38 -5.44
N ASP A 953 8.82 15.52 -5.32
CA ASP A 953 9.02 14.42 -6.24
C ASP A 953 7.95 13.32 -6.03
N MET A 954 6.82 13.43 -6.74
CA MET A 954 5.97 12.29 -7.04
C MET A 954 6.70 11.39 -8.06
N VAL A 955 7.76 10.72 -7.61
CA VAL A 955 8.73 9.98 -8.44
C VAL A 955 8.04 8.99 -9.38
N PHE A 956 6.91 8.42 -8.95
CA PHE A 956 6.17 7.36 -9.66
C PHE A 956 4.76 7.79 -10.07
N GLU A 957 4.48 9.09 -10.21
CA GLU A 957 3.14 9.60 -10.51
C GLU A 957 2.50 8.91 -11.72
N GLY A 958 1.39 8.21 -11.46
CA GLY A 958 0.61 7.51 -12.48
C GLY A 958 1.19 6.17 -12.95
N ARG A 959 2.35 5.74 -12.44
CA ARG A 959 2.97 4.45 -12.75
C ARG A 959 2.31 3.31 -12.00
N ARG A 960 2.19 2.16 -12.66
CA ARG A 960 1.54 0.96 -12.13
C ARG A 960 2.58 -0.09 -11.75
N VAL A 961 2.67 -0.36 -10.45
CA VAL A 961 3.62 -1.31 -9.88
C VAL A 961 2.87 -2.56 -9.47
N LEU A 962 3.23 -3.72 -10.00
CA LEU A 962 2.70 -5.00 -9.53
C LEU A 962 3.57 -5.53 -8.39
N LEU A 963 3.05 -5.51 -7.17
CA LEU A 963 3.69 -6.06 -5.98
C LEU A 963 3.21 -7.49 -5.74
N VAL A 964 4.12 -8.45 -5.84
CA VAL A 964 3.87 -9.88 -5.64
C VAL A 964 4.55 -10.34 -4.36
N GLU A 965 3.78 -10.53 -3.30
CA GLU A 965 4.26 -10.84 -1.95
C GLU A 965 3.16 -11.56 -1.17
N ASP A 966 3.48 -12.62 -0.42
CA ASP A 966 2.50 -13.40 0.33
C ASP A 966 2.27 -12.88 1.77
N ASP A 967 3.28 -12.25 2.39
CA ASP A 967 3.14 -11.65 3.72
C ASP A 967 2.45 -10.28 3.66
N VAL A 968 1.26 -10.22 4.28
CA VAL A 968 0.41 -9.01 4.36
C VAL A 968 1.13 -7.82 4.99
N ARG A 969 2.09 -8.04 5.89
CA ARG A 969 2.86 -6.96 6.53
C ARG A 969 3.86 -6.33 5.58
N ASN A 970 4.52 -7.15 4.74
CA ASN A 970 5.45 -6.67 3.73
C ASN A 970 4.70 -5.91 2.64
N ILE A 971 3.51 -6.41 2.23
CA ILE A 971 2.60 -5.68 1.34
C ILE A 971 2.29 -4.29 1.92
N PHE A 972 1.84 -4.22 3.18
CA PHE A 972 1.47 -2.94 3.80
C PHE A 972 2.67 -1.99 3.92
N ALA A 973 3.84 -2.50 4.31
CA ALA A 973 5.06 -1.69 4.43
C ALA A 973 5.47 -1.10 3.07
N LEU A 974 5.48 -1.90 2.01
CA LEU A 974 5.83 -1.44 0.67
C LEU A 974 4.77 -0.51 0.07
N SER A 975 3.48 -0.74 0.34
CA SER A 975 2.41 0.18 -0.02
C SER A 975 2.57 1.56 0.62
N SER A 976 2.88 1.58 1.92
CA SER A 976 3.09 2.85 2.66
C SER A 976 4.29 3.66 2.17
N VAL A 977 5.21 3.05 1.42
CA VAL A 977 6.38 3.71 0.82
C VAL A 977 6.11 4.14 -0.62
N LEU A 978 5.51 3.28 -1.45
CA LEU A 978 5.40 3.50 -2.89
C LEU A 978 4.17 4.34 -3.29
N GLU A 979 3.05 4.23 -2.57
CA GLU A 979 1.83 5.00 -2.89
C GLU A 979 1.98 6.51 -2.66
N PRO A 980 2.61 6.99 -1.57
CA PRO A 980 2.86 8.43 -1.38
C PRO A 980 3.77 9.04 -2.46
N LEU A 981 4.61 8.23 -3.10
CA LEU A 981 5.46 8.64 -4.22
C LEU A 981 4.69 8.71 -5.56
N GLY A 982 3.38 8.45 -5.55
CA GLY A 982 2.48 8.57 -6.71
C GLY A 982 2.24 7.28 -7.50
N ALA A 983 2.79 6.14 -7.06
CA ALA A 983 2.60 4.84 -7.70
C ALA A 983 1.19 4.28 -7.44
N LYS A 984 0.61 3.63 -8.43
CA LYS A 984 -0.60 2.80 -8.31
C LYS A 984 -0.20 1.35 -8.14
N LEU A 985 -0.44 0.77 -6.97
CA LEU A 985 -0.09 -0.61 -6.70
C LEU A 985 -1.19 -1.58 -7.13
N LEU A 986 -0.76 -2.65 -7.79
CA LEU A 986 -1.54 -3.87 -8.00
C LEU A 986 -0.92 -4.93 -7.09
N VAL A 987 -1.70 -5.57 -6.23
CA VAL A 987 -1.19 -6.56 -5.27
C VAL A 987 -1.58 -7.96 -5.72
N ALA A 988 -0.62 -8.88 -5.73
CA ALA A 988 -0.81 -10.31 -5.93
C ALA A 988 -0.14 -11.08 -4.79
N ARG A 989 -0.77 -12.15 -4.29
CA ARG A 989 -0.28 -12.90 -3.11
C ARG A 989 0.58 -14.13 -3.45
N ASN A 990 0.67 -14.47 -4.72
CA ASN A 990 1.50 -15.57 -5.22
C ASN A 990 1.78 -15.40 -6.72
N GLY A 991 2.65 -16.24 -7.27
CA GLY A 991 3.03 -16.18 -8.68
C GLY A 991 1.87 -16.41 -9.67
N ARG A 992 0.82 -17.14 -9.27
CA ARG A 992 -0.33 -17.41 -10.13
C ARG A 992 -1.28 -16.20 -10.21
N GLU A 993 -1.58 -15.57 -9.08
CA GLU A 993 -2.30 -14.30 -9.04
C GLU A 993 -1.57 -13.20 -9.83
N ALA A 994 -0.24 -13.18 -9.80
CA ALA A 994 0.55 -12.25 -10.60
C ALA A 994 0.36 -12.48 -12.11
N LEU A 995 0.38 -13.74 -12.57
CA LEU A 995 0.14 -14.08 -13.98
C LEU A 995 -1.29 -13.74 -14.43
N ASP A 996 -2.27 -13.89 -13.54
CA ASP A 996 -3.67 -13.53 -13.79
C ASP A 996 -3.87 -12.02 -13.81
N ALA A 997 -3.20 -11.27 -12.92
CA ALA A 997 -3.20 -9.82 -12.90
C ALA A 997 -2.60 -9.26 -14.21
N LEU A 998 -1.46 -9.78 -14.64
CA LEU A 998 -0.81 -9.43 -15.92
C LEU A 998 -1.63 -9.84 -17.15
N ALA A 999 -2.52 -10.84 -17.03
CA ALA A 999 -3.42 -11.23 -18.11
C ALA A 999 -4.67 -10.33 -18.20
N LYS A 1000 -5.10 -9.74 -17.07
CA LYS A 1000 -6.27 -8.85 -17.01
C LYS A 1000 -5.93 -7.39 -17.30
N ASP A 1001 -4.74 -6.94 -16.92
CA ASP A 1001 -4.30 -5.56 -17.09
C ASP A 1001 -2.94 -5.51 -17.80
N ALA A 1002 -2.93 -5.03 -19.05
CA ALA A 1002 -1.75 -5.02 -19.92
C ALA A 1002 -0.79 -3.84 -19.66
N HIS A 1003 -1.10 -2.96 -18.70
CA HIS A 1003 -0.33 -1.75 -18.43
C HIS A 1003 0.30 -1.77 -17.02
N VAL A 1004 1.19 -2.73 -16.78
CA VAL A 1004 2.09 -2.75 -15.61
C VAL A 1004 3.45 -2.22 -16.05
N ASP A 1005 4.01 -1.29 -15.28
CA ASP A 1005 5.31 -0.65 -15.57
C ASP A 1005 6.49 -1.40 -14.95
N ILE A 1006 6.29 -2.09 -13.81
CA ILE A 1006 7.30 -2.92 -13.15
C ILE A 1006 6.66 -3.98 -12.25
N VAL A 1007 7.36 -5.08 -12.01
CA VAL A 1007 6.98 -6.11 -11.05
C VAL A 1007 8.01 -6.19 -9.92
N LEU A 1008 7.55 -6.10 -8.68
CA LEU A 1008 8.31 -6.43 -7.48
C LEU A 1008 7.91 -7.85 -7.07
N MET A 1009 8.82 -8.82 -7.20
CA MET A 1009 8.51 -10.25 -7.11
C MET A 1009 9.23 -10.90 -5.93
N ASP A 1010 8.50 -11.32 -4.90
CA ASP A 1010 9.08 -12.17 -3.87
C ASP A 1010 9.46 -13.56 -4.42
N LEU A 1011 10.60 -14.09 -3.99
CA LEU A 1011 11.07 -15.39 -4.44
C LEU A 1011 10.41 -16.55 -3.70
N MET A 1012 10.13 -16.39 -2.40
CA MET A 1012 9.60 -17.46 -1.55
C MET A 1012 8.13 -17.24 -1.26
N MET A 1013 7.25 -17.76 -2.12
CA MET A 1013 5.81 -17.68 -1.95
C MET A 1013 5.14 -19.06 -2.13
N PRO A 1014 4.00 -19.33 -1.48
CA PRO A 1014 3.23 -20.56 -1.67
C PRO A 1014 2.60 -20.66 -3.07
N GLU A 1015 2.22 -21.88 -3.46
CA GLU A 1015 1.64 -22.28 -4.76
C GLU A 1015 2.57 -22.15 -5.98
N MET A 1016 3.01 -20.93 -6.29
CA MET A 1016 3.95 -20.65 -7.38
C MET A 1016 5.00 -19.65 -6.90
N ASP A 1017 6.25 -20.13 -6.82
CA ASP A 1017 7.39 -19.33 -6.41
C ASP A 1017 7.77 -18.24 -7.43
N GLY A 1018 8.51 -17.22 -6.97
CA GLY A 1018 8.86 -16.06 -7.79
C GLY A 1018 9.77 -16.41 -8.99
N LEU A 1019 10.63 -17.42 -8.85
CA LEU A 1019 11.50 -17.89 -9.93
C LEU A 1019 10.70 -18.50 -11.07
N THR A 1020 9.73 -19.35 -10.74
CA THR A 1020 8.83 -19.99 -11.70
C THR A 1020 7.92 -18.96 -12.33
N ALA A 1021 7.33 -18.06 -11.54
CA ALA A 1021 6.52 -16.96 -12.04
C ALA A 1021 7.28 -16.08 -13.04
N THR A 1022 8.53 -15.70 -12.71
CA THR A 1022 9.40 -14.91 -13.59
C THR A 1022 9.64 -15.61 -14.93
N ARG A 1023 9.96 -16.91 -14.91
CA ARG A 1023 10.13 -17.70 -16.15
C ARG A 1023 8.86 -17.77 -16.99
N GLU A 1024 7.70 -17.92 -16.36
CA GLU A 1024 6.40 -17.93 -17.05
C GLU A 1024 6.05 -16.57 -17.65
N ILE A 1025 6.37 -15.47 -16.96
CA ILE A 1025 6.21 -14.10 -17.51
C ILE A 1025 7.10 -13.95 -18.76
N ARG A 1026 8.37 -14.40 -18.69
CA ARG A 1026 9.32 -14.29 -19.81
C ARG A 1026 8.99 -15.15 -21.02
N LYS A 1027 8.19 -16.21 -20.87
CA LYS A 1027 7.68 -17.01 -22.01
C LYS A 1027 6.66 -16.24 -22.86
N ARG A 1028 6.02 -15.20 -22.33
CA ARG A 1028 5.04 -14.39 -23.06
C ARG A 1028 5.76 -13.31 -23.88
N PRO A 1029 5.64 -13.29 -25.22
CA PRO A 1029 6.37 -12.34 -26.07
C PRO A 1029 6.09 -10.87 -25.72
N GLU A 1030 4.86 -10.58 -25.31
CA GLU A 1030 4.38 -9.23 -24.98
C GLU A 1030 4.92 -8.69 -23.65
N LEU A 1031 5.38 -9.57 -22.74
CA LEU A 1031 5.89 -9.21 -21.40
C LEU A 1031 7.40 -9.47 -21.27
N ARG A 1032 8.08 -9.72 -22.39
CA ARG A 1032 9.49 -10.08 -22.41
C ARG A 1032 10.37 -8.96 -21.82
N ASP A 1033 10.01 -7.72 -22.12
CA ASP A 1033 10.75 -6.53 -21.71
C ASP A 1033 10.20 -5.88 -20.42
N LEU A 1034 9.15 -6.47 -19.81
CA LEU A 1034 8.58 -5.98 -18.56
C LEU A 1034 9.65 -6.05 -17.44
N PRO A 1035 9.99 -4.95 -16.77
CA PRO A 1035 10.99 -4.98 -15.71
C PRO A 1035 10.52 -5.79 -14.49
N ILE A 1036 11.36 -6.69 -13.97
CA ILE A 1036 11.09 -7.52 -12.78
C ILE A 1036 12.25 -7.37 -11.79
N ILE A 1037 11.97 -6.89 -10.58
CA ILE A 1037 12.92 -6.84 -9.45
C ILE A 1037 12.57 -7.97 -8.48
N ALA A 1038 13.52 -8.87 -8.22
CA ALA A 1038 13.35 -9.98 -7.29
C ALA A 1038 13.61 -9.57 -5.84
N LEU A 1039 12.70 -9.89 -4.92
CA LEU A 1039 12.87 -9.69 -3.47
C LEU A 1039 13.35 -11.02 -2.85
N THR A 1040 14.55 -11.07 -2.28
CA THR A 1040 15.15 -12.32 -1.74
C THR A 1040 15.43 -12.25 -0.23
N ALA A 1041 15.17 -13.33 0.51
CA ALA A 1041 15.52 -13.44 1.93
C ALA A 1041 17.00 -13.78 2.20
N LYS A 1042 17.79 -14.11 1.16
CA LYS A 1042 19.19 -14.57 1.31
C LYS A 1042 20.13 -13.81 0.37
N ALA A 1043 21.20 -13.26 0.94
CA ALA A 1043 22.29 -12.59 0.22
C ALA A 1043 23.42 -13.58 -0.16
N MET A 1044 23.08 -14.78 -0.64
CA MET A 1044 24.08 -15.74 -1.15
C MET A 1044 24.26 -15.56 -2.67
N THR A 1045 25.49 -15.76 -3.16
CA THR A 1045 25.87 -15.54 -4.57
C THR A 1045 25.06 -16.40 -5.56
N ASP A 1046 24.63 -17.59 -5.13
CA ASP A 1046 23.85 -18.51 -5.96
C ASP A 1046 22.40 -18.04 -6.18
N ASP A 1047 21.77 -17.39 -5.19
CA ASP A 1047 20.39 -16.90 -5.31
C ASP A 1047 20.30 -15.74 -6.33
N ARG A 1048 21.32 -14.88 -6.38
CA ARG A 1048 21.43 -13.82 -7.40
C ARG A 1048 21.48 -14.41 -8.82
N ARG A 1049 22.36 -15.38 -9.05
CA ARG A 1049 22.50 -16.02 -10.37
C ARG A 1049 21.18 -16.66 -10.79
N ASN A 1050 20.52 -17.37 -9.87
CA ASN A 1050 19.23 -18.01 -10.15
C ASN A 1050 18.15 -17.00 -10.55
N CYS A 1051 18.08 -15.82 -9.91
CA CYS A 1051 17.13 -14.77 -10.27
C CYS A 1051 17.38 -14.19 -11.67
N LEU A 1052 18.63 -13.87 -11.97
CA LEU A 1052 19.02 -13.30 -13.26
C LEU A 1052 18.85 -14.33 -14.39
N GLU A 1053 19.20 -15.60 -14.16
CA GLU A 1053 18.97 -16.70 -15.11
C GLU A 1053 17.48 -16.99 -15.31
N ALA A 1054 16.64 -16.80 -14.29
CA ALA A 1054 15.18 -16.88 -14.43
C ALA A 1054 14.60 -15.72 -15.26
N GLY A 1055 15.37 -14.65 -15.47
CA GLY A 1055 15.01 -13.50 -16.27
C GLY A 1055 14.59 -12.26 -15.48
N ALA A 1056 14.88 -12.18 -14.18
CA ALA A 1056 14.75 -10.94 -13.44
C ALA A 1056 15.77 -9.90 -13.93
N ASN A 1057 15.39 -8.63 -13.90
CA ASN A 1057 16.27 -7.51 -14.28
C ASN A 1057 17.24 -7.17 -13.16
N ASP A 1058 16.78 -7.25 -11.92
CA ASP A 1058 17.58 -6.94 -10.74
C ASP A 1058 17.03 -7.66 -9.49
N TYR A 1059 17.70 -7.47 -8.36
CA TYR A 1059 17.29 -8.05 -7.08
C TYR A 1059 17.57 -7.14 -5.89
N ILE A 1060 16.82 -7.35 -4.81
CA ILE A 1060 17.03 -6.69 -3.52
C ILE A 1060 16.85 -7.70 -2.38
N SER A 1061 17.75 -7.65 -1.41
CA SER A 1061 17.69 -8.51 -0.22
C SER A 1061 16.75 -7.96 0.83
N LYS A 1062 16.00 -8.83 1.51
CA LYS A 1062 15.20 -8.55 2.71
C LYS A 1062 16.13 -8.62 3.95
N PRO A 1063 16.01 -7.72 4.95
CA PRO A 1063 15.06 -6.60 5.04
C PRO A 1063 15.32 -5.53 3.97
N ILE A 1064 14.23 -5.01 3.40
CA ILE A 1064 14.27 -4.13 2.24
C ILE A 1064 14.75 -2.74 2.67
N ASP A 1065 15.85 -2.28 2.06
CA ASP A 1065 16.28 -0.89 2.12
C ASP A 1065 15.41 -0.05 1.18
N VAL A 1066 14.67 0.89 1.75
CA VAL A 1066 13.69 1.74 1.04
C VAL A 1066 14.36 2.59 -0.03
N ASP A 1067 15.50 3.19 0.27
CA ASP A 1067 16.20 4.06 -0.67
C ASP A 1067 16.74 3.25 -1.85
N LYS A 1068 17.30 2.06 -1.57
CA LYS A 1068 17.75 1.13 -2.61
C LYS A 1068 16.59 0.63 -3.49
N LEU A 1069 15.43 0.34 -2.90
CA LEU A 1069 14.24 -0.07 -3.65
C LEU A 1069 13.76 1.05 -4.58
N ILE A 1070 13.67 2.28 -4.09
CA ILE A 1070 13.25 3.44 -4.88
C ILE A 1070 14.22 3.67 -6.05
N SER A 1071 15.53 3.59 -5.80
CA SER A 1071 16.54 3.68 -6.87
C SER A 1071 16.38 2.59 -7.91
N LEU A 1072 16.21 1.33 -7.51
CA LEU A 1072 15.98 0.22 -8.46
C LEU A 1072 14.71 0.44 -9.29
N CYS A 1073 13.62 0.81 -8.63
CA CYS A 1073 12.37 1.17 -9.27
C CYS A 1073 12.56 2.30 -10.29
N ARG A 1074 13.36 3.32 -9.98
CA ARG A 1074 13.64 4.45 -10.89
C ARG A 1074 14.50 4.06 -12.09
N VAL A 1075 15.52 3.23 -11.88
CA VAL A 1075 16.40 2.73 -12.94
C VAL A 1075 15.60 1.88 -13.94
N TRP A 1076 14.72 1.02 -13.42
CA TRP A 1076 14.01 0.02 -14.22
C TRP A 1076 12.60 0.46 -14.67
N MET A 1077 12.04 1.54 -14.12
CA MET A 1077 10.88 2.25 -14.66
C MET A 1077 11.31 3.58 -15.33
N PRO A 1078 11.97 3.54 -16.50
CA PRO A 1078 12.32 4.77 -17.20
C PRO A 1078 11.07 5.56 -17.60
N LYS A 1079 11.19 6.89 -17.51
CA LYS A 1079 10.09 7.88 -17.61
C LYS A 1079 9.34 7.90 -18.93
#